data_AF-A0A960QHC3-F1
#
_entry.id   AF-A0A960QHC3-F1
#
_cell.length_a   1.000
_cell.length_b   1.000
_cell.length_c   1.000
_cell.angle_alpha   90.00
_cell.angle_beta   90.00
_cell.angle_gamma   90.00
#
_symmetry.space_group_name_H-M   'P 1'
#
loop_
_entity.id
_entity.type
_entity.pdbx_description
1 polymer ?
#
loop_
_entity_poly.entity_id
_entity_poly.type
_entity_poly.pdbx_seq_one_letter_code
_entity_poly.pdbx_strand_id
1 'polypeptide(L)'
;MRSLIVAAVFLLPALQLSAQEATTPKVSDFITEGDGIFLELDPQIIDGIAALVERAAKERPTQATTEMEAYVKALKEEYELDEAAIAILEAGAEQAVKDSLPSWTNDFALFQNFQLRRTIMLNAVTQSGILQQLNLDYVESAMSRYQAIESALPRSQKSWREALTKALPEAAVKKWDQDLADAQAKRDEAIEEFLKSLKTNVSNNYDSQTESLMEDVIRITSAEGDAKEQIRALTKEVGAKHLDAWMEFCQALLLRTPDSRRPRFSKNLMPGELSRSPEWQAGVMAILSPDQKEKWQDENDRREAEETEKFLVTFNRDQTNRKATLDKQFGKDLDILFKAIEPDESLKRTLLASSEQAISEILEARKEAGLRFFHSLPLPQRQALQKSPQFTFALSDKGFFAEQKDNWSKGIAAKLTPAQSASWEAEKTLQAEEDAKRLADMVDATADSYEMQFQTGLDPKVNDIVSSLKLDEKRAKAFEEAGKTAVKQSIDTWKKRATEWLDGLSDNQRETYTEQGRVPLGYNSEEAADKQPAWTEAFEKILTPEEIKEWKVLQETRSKHRQTAISDLMISLLEEWVGLDEKQWEQLRPICAEGASNLVQQLNEQHFYMNLNQIAQPLKVIDQKKLEKILAASQQERWKWAVTLLESRNRGQTKVEGPDPKTIPPGQDLVAVEDAITELIYQRNREKKDEIMTLLKSEIEIGSRAAKLSPEVVEQLITAAKGATDEVVHQWDNNFASYVRGRIKGANPRTIHQILSGVGNYNNGREKPLETGIWKRSLSLLLDESQTQAWQTATENRETMRRNAIASMVSVYFEGRLGLDEKQGTALRAKLTTAVQTYGPDIESYFTSWSSPWYLQYYSIGLPLMGIPEKELKELLSKDQFTIWEQQFQGNAANYWDSIESRHKQRTKEDEKKEKKS
;
A
#
# COMPACT_ATOMS: atom_id res chain seq x y z
N MET A 1 27.76 -19.61 -37.97
CA MET A 1 26.82 -19.23 -36.89
C MET A 1 25.47 -19.95 -36.97
N ARG A 2 24.83 -20.15 -38.14
CA ARG A 2 23.55 -20.89 -38.23
C ARG A 2 23.58 -22.36 -37.80
N SER A 3 24.76 -22.99 -37.74
CA SER A 3 24.91 -24.41 -37.32
C SER A 3 25.15 -24.63 -35.82
N LEU A 4 25.35 -23.56 -35.03
CA LEU A 4 25.54 -23.64 -33.57
C LEU A 4 24.21 -23.48 -32.80
N ILE A 5 23.21 -22.83 -33.40
CA ILE A 5 21.89 -22.58 -32.79
C ILE A 5 20.97 -23.82 -32.89
N VAL A 6 21.15 -24.66 -33.91
CA VAL A 6 20.33 -25.87 -34.11
C VAL A 6 20.77 -27.04 -33.22
N ALA A 7 22.02 -27.05 -32.73
CA ALA A 7 22.53 -28.11 -31.87
C ALA A 7 22.07 -28.00 -30.39
N ALA A 8 21.72 -26.80 -29.93
CA ALA A 8 21.33 -26.57 -28.53
C ALA A 8 19.84 -26.90 -28.23
N VAL A 9 18.96 -26.81 -29.24
CA VAL A 9 17.51 -27.05 -29.07
C VAL A 9 17.16 -28.56 -28.94
N PHE A 10 18.05 -29.46 -29.38
CA PHE A 10 17.82 -30.91 -29.32
C PHE A 10 18.49 -31.64 -28.15
N LEU A 11 19.32 -30.97 -27.34
CA LEU A 11 20.01 -31.61 -26.19
C LEU A 11 19.35 -31.36 -24.82
N LEU A 12 18.41 -30.40 -24.70
CA LEU A 12 17.77 -30.08 -23.43
C LEU A 12 16.70 -31.07 -22.93
N PRO A 13 15.94 -31.79 -23.77
CA PRO A 13 15.07 -32.87 -23.29
C PRO A 13 15.87 -34.05 -22.68
N ALA A 14 17.14 -34.20 -23.03
CA ALA A 14 18.01 -35.24 -22.47
C ALA A 14 18.53 -34.90 -21.06
N LEU A 15 18.58 -33.61 -20.68
CA LEU A 15 19.01 -33.17 -19.34
C LEU A 15 17.88 -33.28 -18.29
N GLN A 16 16.61 -33.24 -18.69
CA GLN A 16 15.48 -33.50 -17.78
C GLN A 16 15.29 -34.98 -17.43
N LEU A 17 15.89 -35.90 -18.20
CA LEU A 17 15.82 -37.34 -17.95
C LEU A 17 17.07 -37.90 -17.24
N SER A 18 18.13 -37.11 -17.02
CA SER A 18 19.37 -37.57 -16.35
C SER A 18 19.67 -36.87 -15.01
N ALA A 19 18.75 -36.10 -14.45
CA ALA A 19 18.95 -35.33 -13.21
C ALA A 19 18.86 -36.17 -11.92
N GLN A 20 19.37 -37.40 -11.91
CA GLN A 20 19.42 -38.23 -10.70
C GLN A 20 20.77 -38.21 -9.97
N GLU A 21 21.86 -37.64 -10.51
CA GLU A 21 23.18 -37.63 -9.84
C GLU A 21 24.09 -36.42 -10.13
N ALA A 22 23.57 -35.18 -10.17
CA ALA A 22 24.41 -33.98 -10.31
C ALA A 22 24.26 -33.02 -9.12
N THR A 23 25.39 -32.51 -8.61
CA THR A 23 25.46 -31.49 -7.55
C THR A 23 24.63 -30.27 -7.93
N THR A 24 23.75 -29.84 -7.01
CA THR A 24 22.88 -28.67 -7.18
C THR A 24 23.73 -27.45 -7.56
N PRO A 25 23.53 -26.82 -8.74
CA PRO A 25 24.26 -25.62 -9.13
C PRO A 25 24.01 -24.48 -8.14
N LYS A 26 24.97 -23.56 -7.96
CA LYS A 26 24.76 -22.43 -7.05
C LYS A 26 23.73 -21.49 -7.66
N VAL A 27 22.89 -20.88 -6.83
CA VAL A 27 21.87 -19.91 -7.27
C VAL A 27 22.47 -18.77 -8.10
N SER A 28 23.72 -18.37 -7.81
CA SER A 28 24.50 -17.39 -8.57
C SER A 28 24.72 -17.77 -10.05
N ASP A 29 24.86 -19.07 -10.34
CA ASP A 29 25.21 -19.58 -11.65
C ASP A 29 24.01 -19.41 -12.61
N PHE A 30 22.78 -19.55 -12.10
CA PHE A 30 21.55 -19.31 -12.85
C PHE A 30 21.27 -17.82 -13.14
N ILE A 31 21.85 -16.92 -12.36
CA ILE A 31 21.62 -15.46 -12.49
C ILE A 31 22.53 -14.86 -13.58
N THR A 32 23.65 -15.51 -13.88
CA THR A 32 24.72 -15.02 -14.77
C THR A 32 24.59 -15.49 -16.22
N GLU A 33 23.93 -16.63 -16.50
CA GLU A 33 23.77 -17.20 -17.86
C GLU A 33 22.64 -16.58 -18.72
N GLY A 34 22.55 -15.25 -18.78
CA GLY A 34 21.67 -14.55 -19.71
C GLY A 34 22.41 -14.11 -20.97
N ASP A 35 21.97 -14.54 -22.16
CA ASP A 35 22.50 -14.10 -23.46
C ASP A 35 22.64 -12.56 -23.50
N GLY A 36 23.82 -12.06 -23.89
CA GLY A 36 24.37 -10.69 -23.74
C GLY A 36 23.60 -9.51 -24.37
N ILE A 37 22.28 -9.52 -24.30
CA ILE A 37 21.35 -8.49 -24.75
C ILE A 37 20.98 -7.54 -23.58
N PHE A 38 21.30 -7.90 -22.32
CA PHE A 38 20.95 -7.11 -21.14
C PHE A 38 22.16 -6.70 -20.31
N LEU A 39 22.04 -5.56 -19.61
CA LEU A 39 23.04 -5.01 -18.68
C LEU A 39 23.60 -6.11 -17.76
N GLU A 40 24.92 -6.22 -17.67
CA GLU A 40 25.57 -7.00 -16.62
C GLU A 40 25.14 -6.44 -15.26
N LEU A 41 24.67 -7.32 -14.38
CA LEU A 41 24.31 -6.92 -13.02
C LEU A 41 25.57 -6.82 -12.18
N ASP A 42 25.62 -5.82 -11.30
CA ASP A 42 26.67 -5.71 -10.30
C ASP A 42 26.73 -7.00 -9.44
N PRO A 43 27.92 -7.56 -9.15
CA PRO A 43 28.06 -8.77 -8.34
C PRO A 43 27.34 -8.70 -6.98
N GLN A 44 27.32 -7.54 -6.31
CA GLN A 44 26.62 -7.37 -5.03
C GLN A 44 25.11 -7.50 -5.17
N ILE A 45 24.57 -7.11 -6.32
CA ILE A 45 23.15 -7.30 -6.64
C ILE A 45 22.85 -8.78 -6.83
N ILE A 46 23.72 -9.51 -7.54
CA ILE A 46 23.61 -10.96 -7.73
C ILE A 46 23.63 -11.68 -6.38
N ASP A 47 24.57 -11.30 -5.51
CA ASP A 47 24.67 -11.83 -4.14
C ASP A 47 23.43 -11.48 -3.31
N GLY A 48 22.89 -10.27 -3.45
CA GLY A 48 21.65 -9.85 -2.79
C GLY A 48 20.43 -10.65 -3.24
N ILE A 49 20.31 -10.97 -4.54
CA ILE A 49 19.27 -11.86 -5.06
C ILE A 49 19.47 -13.27 -4.50
N ALA A 50 20.69 -13.80 -4.53
CA ALA A 50 20.99 -15.13 -4.00
C ALA A 50 20.61 -15.24 -2.51
N ALA A 51 20.95 -14.23 -1.71
CA ALA A 51 20.58 -14.17 -0.29
C ALA A 51 19.06 -14.07 -0.06
N LEU A 52 18.34 -13.32 -0.91
CA LEU A 52 16.88 -13.27 -0.87
C LEU A 52 16.26 -14.63 -1.20
N VAL A 53 16.74 -15.29 -2.26
CA VAL A 53 16.29 -16.62 -2.68
C VAL A 53 16.55 -17.65 -1.59
N GLU A 54 17.73 -17.61 -0.95
CA GLU A 54 18.06 -18.53 0.13
C GLU A 54 17.15 -18.34 1.35
N ARG A 55 16.84 -17.10 1.74
CA ARG A 55 15.89 -16.81 2.82
C ARG A 55 14.48 -17.32 2.46
N ALA A 56 14.01 -17.03 1.25
CA ALA A 56 12.70 -17.50 0.78
C ALA A 56 12.61 -19.03 0.71
N ALA A 57 13.69 -19.70 0.28
CA ALA A 57 13.78 -21.15 0.24
C ALA A 57 13.74 -21.80 1.65
N LYS A 58 14.12 -21.07 2.71
CA LYS A 58 13.98 -21.53 4.11
C LYS A 58 12.54 -21.40 4.62
N GLU A 59 11.80 -20.40 4.16
CA GLU A 59 10.42 -20.14 4.59
C GLU A 59 9.38 -20.94 3.79
N ARG A 60 9.61 -21.15 2.48
CA ARG A 60 8.68 -21.84 1.59
C ARG A 60 8.23 -23.23 2.06
N PRO A 61 9.10 -24.11 2.62
CA PRO A 61 8.68 -25.44 3.08
C PRO A 61 7.55 -25.37 4.10
N THR A 62 7.63 -24.47 5.08
CA THR A 62 6.58 -24.31 6.10
C THR A 62 5.26 -23.87 5.46
N GLN A 63 5.31 -22.91 4.55
CA GLN A 63 4.12 -22.44 3.83
C GLN A 63 3.49 -23.54 2.95
N ALA A 64 4.32 -24.29 2.24
CA ALA A 64 3.91 -25.40 1.37
C ALA A 64 3.28 -26.54 2.17
N THR A 65 3.84 -26.84 3.34
CA THR A 65 3.29 -27.83 4.27
C THR A 65 1.91 -27.39 4.75
N THR A 66 1.75 -26.15 5.24
CA THR A 66 0.44 -25.64 5.68
C THR A 66 -0.60 -25.66 4.56
N GLU A 67 -0.21 -25.31 3.33
CA GLU A 67 -1.08 -25.42 2.14
C GLU A 67 -1.53 -26.87 1.92
N MET A 68 -0.60 -27.83 1.96
CA MET A 68 -0.90 -29.24 1.75
C MET A 68 -1.72 -29.86 2.88
N GLU A 69 -1.47 -29.49 4.14
CA GLU A 69 -2.28 -29.92 5.29
C GLU A 69 -3.75 -29.48 5.12
N ALA A 70 -3.98 -28.25 4.65
CA ALA A 70 -5.32 -27.77 4.35
C ALA A 70 -5.99 -28.60 3.24
N TYR A 71 -5.24 -29.03 2.22
CA TYR A 71 -5.74 -29.93 1.17
C TYR A 71 -6.07 -31.32 1.70
N VAL A 72 -5.18 -31.92 2.50
CA VAL A 72 -5.43 -33.23 3.12
C VAL A 72 -6.70 -33.17 3.98
N LYS A 73 -6.86 -32.09 4.77
CA LYS A 73 -8.06 -31.86 5.57
C LYS A 73 -9.33 -31.75 4.71
N ALA A 74 -9.28 -30.99 3.62
CA ALA A 74 -10.42 -30.87 2.70
C ALA A 74 -10.79 -32.21 2.06
N LEU A 75 -9.80 -33.02 1.67
CA LEU A 75 -10.04 -34.37 1.12
C LEU A 75 -10.60 -35.33 2.17
N LYS A 76 -10.14 -35.24 3.43
CA LYS A 76 -10.72 -35.99 4.56
C LYS A 76 -12.20 -35.69 4.72
N GLU A 77 -12.58 -34.42 4.66
CA GLU A 77 -13.98 -33.97 4.78
C GLU A 77 -14.83 -34.31 3.55
N GLU A 78 -14.31 -34.17 2.32
CA GLU A 78 -15.07 -34.43 1.08
C GLU A 78 -15.33 -35.92 0.84
N TYR A 79 -14.38 -36.80 1.22
CA TYR A 79 -14.42 -38.23 0.89
C TYR A 79 -14.54 -39.16 2.11
N GLU A 80 -14.72 -38.60 3.32
CA GLU A 80 -14.84 -39.36 4.58
C GLU A 80 -13.69 -40.37 4.77
N LEU A 81 -12.45 -39.92 4.53
CA LEU A 81 -11.27 -40.79 4.51
C LEU A 81 -10.96 -41.40 5.88
N ASP A 82 -10.54 -42.67 5.88
CA ASP A 82 -10.03 -43.33 7.08
C ASP A 82 -8.58 -42.90 7.40
N GLU A 83 -8.13 -43.22 8.62
CA GLU A 83 -6.80 -42.84 9.10
C GLU A 83 -5.65 -43.43 8.28
N ALA A 84 -5.88 -44.56 7.58
CA ALA A 84 -4.87 -45.15 6.70
C ALA A 84 -4.72 -44.34 5.39
N ALA A 85 -5.84 -43.94 4.78
CA ALA A 85 -5.86 -43.07 3.61
C ALA A 85 -5.29 -41.68 3.94
N ILE A 86 -5.61 -41.13 5.12
CA ILE A 86 -5.04 -39.86 5.59
C ILE A 86 -3.53 -39.95 5.71
N ALA A 87 -3.01 -41.00 6.37
CA ALA A 87 -1.56 -41.19 6.51
C ALA A 87 -0.83 -41.30 5.15
N ILE A 88 -1.46 -41.94 4.15
CA ILE A 88 -0.94 -42.00 2.77
C ILE A 88 -0.89 -40.60 2.15
N LEU A 89 -1.94 -39.79 2.32
CA LEU A 89 -1.99 -38.42 1.82
C LEU A 89 -0.97 -37.53 2.55
N GLU A 90 -0.85 -37.58 3.88
CA GLU A 90 0.12 -36.79 4.64
C GLU A 90 1.57 -37.10 4.20
N ALA A 91 1.92 -38.39 4.07
CA ALA A 91 3.24 -38.79 3.56
C ALA A 91 3.47 -38.34 2.11
N GLY A 92 2.44 -38.43 1.27
CA GLY A 92 2.46 -37.93 -0.10
C GLY A 92 2.65 -36.43 -0.18
N ALA A 93 1.98 -35.67 0.69
CA ALA A 93 2.09 -34.22 0.81
C ALA A 93 3.51 -33.81 1.23
N GLU A 94 4.08 -34.45 2.25
CA GLU A 94 5.44 -34.17 2.71
C GLU A 94 6.46 -34.41 1.58
N GLN A 95 6.33 -35.52 0.86
CA GLN A 95 7.22 -35.83 -0.25
C GLN A 95 7.02 -34.85 -1.42
N ALA A 96 5.78 -34.48 -1.73
CA ALA A 96 5.47 -33.52 -2.77
C ALA A 96 6.02 -32.11 -2.47
N VAL A 97 6.00 -31.68 -1.21
CA VAL A 97 6.68 -30.45 -0.81
C VAL A 97 8.17 -30.56 -1.10
N LYS A 98 8.83 -31.64 -0.67
CA LYS A 98 10.27 -31.85 -0.93
C LYS A 98 10.60 -31.87 -2.43
N ASP A 99 9.80 -32.57 -3.23
CA ASP A 99 10.01 -32.70 -4.68
C ASP A 99 9.83 -31.35 -5.41
N SER A 100 8.98 -30.47 -4.88
CA SER A 100 8.70 -29.16 -5.49
C SER A 100 9.79 -28.12 -5.25
N LEU A 101 10.50 -28.17 -4.11
CA LEU A 101 11.40 -27.09 -3.68
C LEU A 101 12.56 -26.77 -4.64
N PRO A 102 13.24 -27.75 -5.30
CA PRO A 102 14.33 -27.42 -6.21
C PRO A 102 13.86 -26.64 -7.44
N SER A 103 12.74 -27.06 -8.05
CA SER A 103 12.17 -26.34 -9.20
C SER A 103 11.61 -24.99 -8.77
N TRP A 104 10.95 -24.92 -7.62
CA TRP A 104 10.47 -23.67 -7.03
C TRP A 104 11.59 -22.66 -6.81
N THR A 105 12.72 -23.08 -6.23
CA THR A 105 13.86 -22.21 -5.91
C THR A 105 14.45 -21.61 -7.17
N ASN A 106 14.58 -22.42 -8.23
CA ASN A 106 15.09 -21.97 -9.53
C ASN A 106 14.13 -20.97 -10.19
N ASP A 107 12.84 -21.30 -10.26
CA ASP A 107 11.82 -20.43 -10.86
C ASP A 107 11.71 -19.11 -10.07
N PHE A 108 11.80 -19.14 -8.74
CA PHE A 108 11.81 -17.96 -7.89
C PHE A 108 13.04 -17.09 -8.11
N ALA A 109 14.23 -17.68 -8.25
CA ALA A 109 15.46 -16.95 -8.55
C ALA A 109 15.38 -16.22 -9.90
N LEU A 110 14.87 -16.90 -10.93
CA LEU A 110 14.64 -16.30 -12.25
C LEU A 110 13.64 -15.14 -12.18
N PHE A 111 12.55 -15.32 -11.42
CA PHE A 111 11.56 -14.27 -11.21
C PHE A 111 12.14 -13.03 -10.51
N GLN A 112 12.95 -13.19 -9.46
CA GLN A 112 13.57 -12.05 -8.78
C GLN A 112 14.59 -11.33 -9.67
N ASN A 113 15.42 -12.08 -10.40
CA ASN A 113 16.35 -11.52 -11.39
C ASN A 113 15.58 -10.66 -12.42
N PHE A 114 14.45 -11.16 -12.92
CA PHE A 114 13.58 -10.41 -13.84
C PHE A 114 13.00 -9.14 -13.20
N GLN A 115 12.37 -9.23 -12.02
CA GLN A 115 11.77 -8.06 -11.37
C GLN A 115 12.80 -6.97 -11.11
N LEU A 116 14.03 -7.36 -10.78
CA LEU A 116 15.09 -6.42 -10.52
C LEU A 116 15.62 -5.77 -11.79
N ARG A 117 15.90 -6.54 -12.84
CA ARG A 117 16.27 -5.99 -14.17
C ARG A 117 15.19 -5.05 -14.68
N ARG A 118 13.92 -5.40 -14.50
CA ARG A 118 12.77 -4.53 -14.80
C ARG A 118 12.79 -3.24 -13.97
N THR A 119 13.08 -3.33 -12.68
CA THR A 119 13.13 -2.16 -11.78
C THR A 119 14.28 -1.21 -12.14
N ILE A 120 15.46 -1.77 -12.44
CA ILE A 120 16.62 -1.02 -12.96
C ILE A 120 16.25 -0.29 -14.26
N MET A 121 15.62 -1.00 -15.20
CA MET A 121 15.22 -0.43 -16.49
C MET A 121 14.14 0.66 -16.35
N LEU A 122 13.17 0.51 -15.43
CA LEU A 122 12.00 1.37 -15.36
C LEU A 122 12.17 2.62 -14.49
N ASN A 123 12.93 2.52 -13.40
CA ASN A 123 12.83 3.50 -12.32
C ASN A 123 14.12 4.27 -12.05
N ALA A 124 15.19 4.06 -12.83
CA ALA A 124 16.51 4.67 -12.60
C ALA A 124 16.91 4.63 -11.11
N VAL A 125 16.60 3.53 -10.42
CA VAL A 125 16.84 3.37 -8.97
C VAL A 125 18.33 3.24 -8.75
N THR A 126 18.85 3.91 -7.72
CA THR A 126 20.24 3.73 -7.30
C THR A 126 20.50 2.29 -6.89
N GLN A 127 21.72 1.80 -7.11
CA GLN A 127 22.16 0.49 -6.63
C GLN A 127 21.93 0.32 -5.11
N SER A 128 22.09 1.41 -4.33
CA SER A 128 21.77 1.42 -2.90
C SER A 128 20.29 1.21 -2.60
N GLY A 129 19.38 1.80 -3.38
CA GLY A 129 17.94 1.59 -3.24
C GLY A 129 17.53 0.16 -3.59
N ILE A 130 18.21 -0.45 -4.56
CA ILE A 130 18.03 -1.85 -4.94
C ILE A 130 18.51 -2.80 -3.84
N LEU A 131 19.74 -2.60 -3.34
CA LEU A 131 20.28 -3.40 -2.25
C LEU A 131 19.44 -3.24 -0.98
N GLN A 132 18.94 -2.03 -0.70
CA GLN A 132 18.02 -1.80 0.41
C GLN A 132 16.70 -2.57 0.21
N GLN A 133 16.13 -2.58 -1.00
CA GLN A 133 14.94 -3.38 -1.31
C GLN A 133 15.18 -4.90 -1.19
N LEU A 134 16.37 -5.38 -1.54
CA LEU A 134 16.77 -6.77 -1.37
C LEU A 134 17.05 -7.12 0.11
N ASN A 135 17.45 -6.16 0.93
CA ASN A 135 17.86 -6.38 2.33
C ASN A 135 16.74 -6.15 3.36
N LEU A 136 15.78 -5.25 3.09
CA LEU A 136 14.59 -5.06 3.91
C LEU A 136 13.70 -6.31 3.93
N ASP A 137 12.82 -6.43 4.94
CA ASP A 137 11.90 -7.55 5.22
C ASP A 137 10.88 -7.80 4.08
N TYR A 138 11.42 -8.27 2.96
CA TYR A 138 10.75 -8.33 1.67
C TYR A 138 10.46 -9.78 1.26
N VAL A 139 10.89 -10.77 2.03
CA VAL A 139 10.73 -12.19 1.71
C VAL A 139 9.26 -12.54 1.53
N GLU A 140 8.40 -12.18 2.48
CA GLU A 140 6.95 -12.43 2.40
C GLU A 140 6.30 -11.72 1.20
N SER A 141 6.66 -10.46 0.93
CA SER A 141 6.13 -9.72 -0.22
C SER A 141 6.61 -10.30 -1.56
N ALA A 142 7.87 -10.71 -1.63
CA ALA A 142 8.47 -11.35 -2.80
C ALA A 142 7.85 -12.72 -3.07
N MET A 143 7.71 -13.55 -2.02
CA MET A 143 7.03 -14.84 -2.09
C MET A 143 5.56 -14.67 -2.44
N SER A 144 4.82 -13.77 -1.81
CA SER A 144 3.40 -13.51 -2.11
C SER A 144 3.17 -13.11 -3.57
N ARG A 145 4.07 -12.29 -4.15
CA ARG A 145 4.04 -11.98 -5.58
C ARG A 145 4.35 -13.19 -6.47
N TYR A 146 5.18 -14.09 -5.98
CA TYR A 146 5.56 -15.29 -6.71
C TYR A 146 4.56 -16.45 -6.56
N GLN A 147 3.91 -16.63 -5.40
CA GLN A 147 2.98 -17.72 -5.11
C GLN A 147 1.82 -17.75 -6.09
N ALA A 148 1.32 -16.58 -6.45
CA ALA A 148 0.24 -16.46 -7.41
C ALA A 148 0.69 -16.79 -8.85
N ILE A 149 1.97 -17.11 -9.05
CA ILE A 149 2.60 -17.53 -10.31
C ILE A 149 3.46 -18.78 -10.15
N GLU A 150 3.22 -19.58 -9.12
CA GLU A 150 4.05 -20.73 -8.82
C GLU A 150 3.76 -21.90 -9.78
N SER A 151 4.74 -22.31 -10.58
CA SER A 151 4.66 -23.48 -11.48
C SER A 151 4.92 -24.79 -10.75
N ALA A 152 5.83 -24.77 -9.78
CA ALA A 152 6.26 -25.92 -9.02
C ALA A 152 5.36 -26.15 -7.79
N LEU A 153 4.06 -26.30 -7.99
CA LEU A 153 3.15 -26.56 -6.86
C LEU A 153 3.44 -27.96 -6.29
N PRO A 154 3.40 -28.14 -4.97
CA PRO A 154 3.44 -29.49 -4.38
C PRO A 154 2.35 -30.40 -4.98
N ARG A 155 1.16 -29.85 -5.26
CA ARG A 155 0.03 -30.58 -5.83
C ARG A 155 0.21 -31.10 -7.26
N SER A 156 1.17 -30.57 -8.02
CA SER A 156 1.48 -31.08 -9.36
C SER A 156 2.56 -32.16 -9.35
N GLN A 157 3.15 -32.46 -8.19
CA GLN A 157 4.22 -33.44 -8.10
C GLN A 157 3.69 -34.86 -8.27
N LYS A 158 4.52 -35.70 -8.88
CA LYS A 158 4.22 -37.11 -9.11
C LYS A 158 3.92 -37.86 -7.80
N SER A 159 4.66 -37.55 -6.74
CA SER A 159 4.48 -38.11 -5.40
C SER A 159 3.09 -37.83 -4.82
N TRP A 160 2.55 -36.61 -5.02
CA TRP A 160 1.18 -36.29 -4.61
C TRP A 160 0.15 -37.10 -5.41
N ARG A 161 0.32 -37.18 -6.73
CA ARG A 161 -0.58 -37.97 -7.59
C ARG A 161 -0.60 -39.46 -7.21
N GLU A 162 0.57 -40.02 -6.90
CA GLU A 162 0.68 -41.41 -6.44
C GLU A 162 -0.04 -41.61 -5.10
N ALA A 163 0.02 -40.63 -4.19
CA ALA A 163 -0.71 -40.67 -2.93
C ALA A 163 -2.23 -40.57 -3.15
N LEU A 164 -2.70 -39.66 -4.01
CA LEU A 164 -4.12 -39.56 -4.39
C LEU A 164 -4.64 -40.88 -4.97
N THR A 165 -3.87 -41.52 -5.85
CA THR A 165 -4.25 -42.79 -6.50
C THR A 165 -4.38 -43.94 -5.49
N LYS A 166 -3.60 -43.90 -4.40
CA LYS A 166 -3.65 -44.91 -3.33
C LYS A 166 -4.73 -44.64 -2.30
N ALA A 167 -5.06 -43.37 -2.05
CA ALA A 167 -5.95 -42.95 -0.96
C ALA A 167 -7.40 -42.68 -1.42
N LEU A 168 -7.63 -42.36 -2.68
CA LEU A 168 -8.94 -41.94 -3.19
C LEU A 168 -9.51 -42.93 -4.24
N PRO A 169 -10.84 -42.97 -4.42
CA PRO A 169 -11.48 -43.68 -5.52
C PRO A 169 -11.04 -43.12 -6.89
N GLU A 170 -10.96 -43.99 -7.91
CA GLU A 170 -10.52 -43.62 -9.27
C GLU A 170 -11.31 -42.43 -9.87
N ALA A 171 -12.61 -42.33 -9.57
CA ALA A 171 -13.44 -41.21 -10.02
C ALA A 171 -13.00 -39.85 -9.43
N ALA A 172 -12.55 -39.83 -8.19
CA ALA A 172 -12.04 -38.63 -7.52
C ALA A 172 -10.67 -38.23 -8.09
N VAL A 173 -9.79 -39.19 -8.34
CA VAL A 173 -8.48 -38.95 -8.99
C VAL A 173 -8.68 -38.39 -10.40
N LYS A 174 -9.64 -38.93 -11.15
CA LYS A 174 -9.96 -38.44 -12.50
C LYS A 174 -10.55 -37.02 -12.48
N LYS A 175 -11.40 -36.70 -11.51
CA LYS A 175 -11.91 -35.35 -11.29
C LYS A 175 -10.77 -34.38 -10.96
N TRP A 176 -9.85 -34.78 -10.09
CA TRP A 176 -8.66 -34.00 -9.76
C TRP A 176 -7.77 -33.73 -10.98
N ASP A 177 -7.51 -34.76 -11.78
CA ASP A 177 -6.74 -34.62 -13.02
C ASP A 177 -7.41 -33.65 -14.00
N GLN A 178 -8.74 -33.69 -14.09
CA GLN A 178 -9.52 -32.75 -14.90
C GLN A 178 -9.43 -31.33 -14.34
N ASP A 179 -9.60 -31.14 -13.03
CA ASP A 179 -9.52 -29.83 -12.38
C ASP A 179 -8.11 -29.21 -12.54
N LEU A 180 -7.06 -30.05 -12.45
CA LEU A 180 -5.67 -29.63 -12.69
C LEU A 180 -5.44 -29.27 -14.16
N ALA A 181 -5.98 -30.05 -15.10
CA ALA A 181 -5.90 -29.76 -16.53
C ALA A 181 -6.68 -28.48 -16.89
N ASP A 182 -7.85 -28.26 -16.31
CA ASP A 182 -8.68 -27.06 -16.52
C ASP A 182 -7.98 -25.82 -15.92
N ALA A 183 -7.34 -25.95 -14.76
CA ALA A 183 -6.55 -24.88 -14.16
C ALA A 183 -5.33 -24.53 -15.03
N GLN A 184 -4.64 -25.55 -15.57
CA GLN A 184 -3.53 -25.37 -16.49
C GLN A 184 -4.00 -24.72 -17.81
N ALA A 185 -5.11 -25.18 -18.39
CA ALA A 185 -5.68 -24.63 -19.62
C ALA A 185 -6.11 -23.16 -19.46
N LYS A 186 -6.74 -22.79 -18.34
CA LYS A 186 -7.09 -21.39 -18.03
C LYS A 186 -5.86 -20.51 -17.88
N ARG A 187 -4.79 -21.04 -17.28
CA ARG A 187 -3.50 -20.35 -17.18
C ARG A 187 -2.89 -20.15 -18.57
N ASP A 188 -2.89 -21.17 -19.41
CA ASP A 188 -2.34 -21.10 -20.77
C ASP A 188 -3.14 -20.11 -21.64
N GLU A 189 -4.47 -20.11 -21.55
CA GLU A 189 -5.35 -19.13 -22.21
C GLU A 189 -5.05 -17.69 -21.76
N ALA A 190 -4.85 -17.46 -20.45
CA ALA A 190 -4.50 -16.14 -19.93
C ALA A 190 -3.11 -15.67 -20.42
N ILE A 191 -2.14 -16.57 -20.55
CA ILE A 191 -0.82 -16.29 -21.14
C ILE A 191 -0.97 -15.91 -22.62
N GLU A 192 -1.76 -16.65 -23.40
CA GLU A 192 -2.01 -16.35 -24.80
C GLU A 192 -2.71 -15.00 -25.01
N GLU A 193 -3.74 -14.70 -24.22
CA GLU A 193 -4.45 -13.42 -24.26
C GLU A 193 -3.51 -12.25 -23.92
N PHE A 194 -2.64 -12.45 -22.91
CA PHE A 194 -1.63 -11.49 -22.54
C PHE A 194 -0.59 -11.27 -23.65
N LEU A 195 -0.05 -12.34 -24.23
CA LEU A 195 0.89 -12.28 -25.35
C LEU A 195 0.27 -11.56 -26.55
N LYS A 196 -1.00 -11.81 -26.85
CA LYS A 196 -1.74 -11.14 -27.93
C LYS A 196 -1.91 -9.64 -27.66
N SER A 197 -2.28 -9.28 -26.43
CA SER A 197 -2.40 -7.89 -25.99
C SER A 197 -1.04 -7.18 -26.02
N LEU A 198 0.02 -7.82 -25.53
CA LEU A 198 1.38 -7.32 -25.56
C LEU A 198 1.85 -7.11 -27.00
N LYS A 199 1.68 -8.11 -27.87
CA LYS A 199 2.03 -8.01 -29.30
C LYS A 199 1.31 -6.87 -29.98
N THR A 200 0.01 -6.68 -29.71
CA THR A 200 -0.78 -5.58 -30.28
C THR A 200 -0.28 -4.22 -29.79
N ASN A 201 -0.05 -4.07 -28.48
CA ASN A 201 0.44 -2.83 -27.89
C ASN A 201 1.87 -2.49 -28.35
N VAL A 202 2.75 -3.48 -28.42
CA VAL A 202 4.12 -3.32 -28.91
C VAL A 202 4.08 -2.99 -30.40
N SER A 203 3.35 -3.74 -31.24
CA SER A 203 3.20 -3.46 -32.68
C SER A 203 2.71 -2.04 -32.93
N ASN A 204 1.64 -1.59 -32.26
CA ASN A 204 1.11 -0.23 -32.46
C ASN A 204 2.13 0.86 -32.10
N ASN A 205 2.91 0.67 -31.03
CA ASN A 205 3.98 1.61 -30.67
C ASN A 205 5.14 1.52 -31.65
N TYR A 206 5.48 0.31 -32.11
CA TYR A 206 6.58 0.03 -33.01
C TYR A 206 6.32 0.59 -34.41
N ASP A 207 5.09 0.46 -34.90
CA ASP A 207 4.61 1.07 -36.15
C ASP A 207 4.71 2.61 -36.08
N SER A 208 4.28 3.21 -34.97
CA SER A 208 4.40 4.67 -34.79
C SER A 208 5.85 5.17 -34.73
N GLN A 209 6.75 4.40 -34.11
CA GLN A 209 8.17 4.74 -34.05
C GLN A 209 8.87 4.50 -35.39
N THR A 210 8.60 3.39 -36.06
CA THR A 210 9.15 3.09 -37.38
C THR A 210 8.70 4.09 -38.43
N GLU A 211 7.44 4.54 -38.40
CA GLU A 211 6.96 5.60 -39.28
C GLU A 211 7.67 6.92 -39.01
N SER A 212 7.80 7.34 -37.75
CA SER A 212 8.54 8.55 -37.39
C SER A 212 10.01 8.49 -37.80
N LEU A 213 10.66 7.33 -37.65
CA LEU A 213 12.06 7.12 -37.97
C LEU A 213 12.29 7.11 -39.48
N MET A 214 11.40 6.47 -40.22
CA MET A 214 11.35 6.44 -41.67
C MET A 214 11.16 7.85 -42.24
N GLU A 215 10.20 8.62 -41.71
CA GLU A 215 9.95 10.00 -42.12
C GLU A 215 11.15 10.90 -41.83
N ASP A 216 11.83 10.68 -40.70
CA ASP A 216 13.06 11.40 -40.37
C ASP A 216 14.19 11.13 -41.38
N VAL A 217 14.46 9.86 -41.72
CA VAL A 217 15.48 9.50 -42.73
C VAL A 217 15.14 10.09 -44.09
N ILE A 218 13.90 9.93 -44.54
CA ILE A 218 13.44 10.44 -45.84
C ILE A 218 13.56 11.96 -45.87
N ARG A 219 13.18 12.66 -44.79
CA ARG A 219 13.27 14.12 -44.68
C ARG A 219 14.73 14.59 -44.69
N ILE A 220 15.62 13.96 -43.93
CA ILE A 220 17.03 14.34 -43.81
C ILE A 220 17.78 14.11 -45.12
N THR A 221 17.56 12.95 -45.74
CA THR A 221 18.28 12.54 -46.96
C THR A 221 17.63 13.04 -48.25
N SER A 222 16.40 13.59 -48.15
CA SER A 222 15.58 13.94 -49.32
C SER A 222 15.43 12.75 -50.29
N ALA A 223 15.29 11.53 -49.76
CA ALA A 223 15.14 10.33 -50.59
C ALA A 223 13.80 10.33 -51.34
N GLU A 224 13.85 10.11 -52.65
CA GLU A 224 12.68 10.09 -53.54
C GLU A 224 12.60 8.77 -54.33
N GLY A 225 11.44 8.50 -54.93
CA GLY A 225 11.21 7.34 -55.80
C GLY A 225 11.54 6.01 -55.12
N ASP A 226 12.32 5.18 -55.81
CA ASP A 226 12.64 3.81 -55.38
C ASP A 226 13.43 3.77 -54.06
N ALA A 227 14.31 4.74 -53.80
CA ALA A 227 15.08 4.79 -52.55
C ALA A 227 14.17 4.98 -51.33
N LYS A 228 13.12 5.79 -51.48
CA LYS A 228 12.10 6.00 -50.45
C LYS A 228 11.37 4.71 -50.12
N GLU A 229 10.90 3.98 -51.14
CA GLU A 229 10.18 2.72 -50.94
C GLU A 229 11.10 1.59 -50.43
N GLN A 230 12.38 1.59 -50.80
CA GLN A 230 13.37 0.66 -50.25
C GLN A 230 13.64 0.92 -48.76
N ILE A 231 13.73 2.19 -48.33
CA ILE A 231 13.86 2.55 -46.91
C ILE A 231 12.61 2.14 -46.13
N ARG A 232 11.41 2.31 -46.71
CA ARG A 232 10.16 1.83 -46.10
C ARG A 232 10.16 0.32 -45.92
N ALA A 233 10.51 -0.42 -46.97
CA ALA A 233 10.54 -1.88 -46.97
C ALA A 233 11.56 -2.42 -45.96
N LEU A 234 12.77 -1.86 -45.94
CA LEU A 234 13.83 -2.22 -45.00
C LEU A 234 13.40 -1.95 -43.55
N THR A 235 12.84 -0.78 -43.26
CA THR A 235 12.42 -0.40 -41.90
C THR A 235 11.32 -1.33 -41.39
N LYS A 236 10.36 -1.70 -42.25
CA LYS A 236 9.32 -2.68 -41.94
C LYS A 236 9.88 -4.10 -41.75
N GLU A 237 10.85 -4.51 -42.56
CA GLU A 237 11.48 -5.83 -42.47
C GLU A 237 12.31 -6.00 -41.20
N VAL A 238 13.22 -5.06 -40.92
CA VAL A 238 14.06 -5.10 -39.71
C VAL A 238 13.19 -4.93 -38.47
N GLY A 239 12.13 -4.13 -38.57
CA GLY A 239 11.18 -3.94 -37.50
C GLY A 239 10.38 -5.19 -37.15
N ALA A 240 9.88 -5.90 -38.16
CA ALA A 240 9.22 -7.19 -37.97
C ALA A 240 10.17 -8.21 -37.32
N LYS A 241 11.44 -8.29 -37.76
CA LYS A 241 12.43 -9.21 -37.17
C LYS A 241 12.73 -8.91 -35.70
N HIS A 242 12.85 -7.64 -35.33
CA HIS A 242 13.04 -7.25 -33.93
C HIS A 242 11.81 -7.53 -33.08
N LEU A 243 10.61 -7.26 -33.61
CA LEU A 243 9.35 -7.58 -32.95
C LEU A 243 9.22 -9.09 -32.74
N ASP A 244 9.52 -9.90 -33.75
CA ASP A 244 9.47 -11.36 -33.66
C ASP A 244 10.50 -11.90 -32.67
N ALA A 245 11.75 -11.42 -32.70
CA ALA A 245 12.76 -11.81 -31.71
C ALA A 245 12.37 -11.42 -30.27
N TRP A 246 11.78 -10.24 -30.08
CA TRP A 246 11.29 -9.79 -28.78
C TRP A 246 10.08 -10.60 -28.31
N MET A 247 9.15 -10.93 -29.22
CA MET A 247 8.00 -11.78 -28.91
C MET A 247 8.42 -13.22 -28.63
N GLU A 248 9.39 -13.77 -29.37
CA GLU A 248 9.99 -15.08 -29.07
C GLU A 248 10.67 -15.08 -27.69
N PHE A 249 11.36 -14.00 -27.33
CA PHE A 249 11.91 -13.82 -25.99
C PHE A 249 10.81 -13.75 -24.92
N CYS A 250 9.83 -12.86 -25.07
CA CYS A 250 8.70 -12.75 -24.15
C CYS A 250 7.93 -14.06 -24.03
N GLN A 251 7.74 -14.79 -25.13
CA GLN A 251 7.09 -16.09 -25.16
C GLN A 251 7.93 -17.16 -24.47
N ALA A 252 9.24 -17.25 -24.75
CA ALA A 252 10.15 -18.15 -24.06
C ALA A 252 10.24 -17.85 -22.55
N LEU A 253 10.09 -16.58 -22.16
CA LEU A 253 10.05 -16.13 -20.77
C LEU A 253 8.71 -16.48 -20.10
N LEU A 254 7.58 -16.18 -20.75
CA LEU A 254 6.22 -16.44 -20.24
C LEU A 254 5.88 -17.93 -20.20
N LEU A 255 6.45 -18.73 -21.12
CA LEU A 255 6.41 -20.20 -21.04
C LEU A 255 7.21 -20.75 -19.84
N ARG A 256 8.07 -19.93 -19.23
CA ARG A 256 8.89 -20.25 -18.05
C ARG A 256 8.46 -19.46 -16.80
N THR A 257 7.37 -18.69 -16.83
CA THR A 257 6.90 -17.92 -15.68
C THR A 257 5.41 -17.56 -15.83
N PRO A 258 4.50 -17.99 -14.93
CA PRO A 258 3.07 -17.71 -15.06
C PRO A 258 2.55 -16.57 -14.18
N ASP A 259 1.26 -16.55 -13.85
CA ASP A 259 0.39 -15.38 -14.05
C ASP A 259 -0.41 -14.94 -12.81
N SER A 260 -0.27 -13.66 -12.38
CA SER A 260 -1.24 -13.02 -11.46
C SER A 260 -1.01 -11.54 -11.14
N ARG A 261 0.10 -10.91 -11.54
CA ARG A 261 0.17 -9.44 -11.62
C ARG A 261 0.69 -9.04 -12.98
N ARG A 262 -0.25 -8.74 -13.89
CA ARG A 262 0.01 -8.15 -15.22
C ARG A 262 1.18 -7.17 -15.11
N PRO A 263 2.37 -7.50 -15.65
CA PRO A 263 3.43 -6.52 -15.74
C PRO A 263 2.85 -5.36 -16.55
N ARG A 264 2.71 -4.18 -15.92
CA ARG A 264 2.61 -2.95 -16.71
C ARG A 264 3.95 -2.81 -17.40
N PHE A 265 4.07 -3.38 -18.60
CA PHE A 265 5.04 -2.95 -19.58
C PHE A 265 4.69 -1.49 -19.83
N SER A 266 5.49 -0.57 -19.27
CA SER A 266 5.32 0.84 -19.59
C SER A 266 5.53 0.97 -21.10
N LYS A 267 4.93 1.99 -21.73
CA LYS A 267 5.18 2.33 -23.13
C LYS A 267 6.68 2.53 -23.46
N ASN A 268 7.56 2.54 -22.45
CA ASN A 268 8.98 2.81 -22.55
C ASN A 268 9.85 1.53 -22.49
N LEU A 269 9.29 0.33 -22.27
CA LEU A 269 10.00 -0.95 -22.39
C LEU A 269 9.99 -1.40 -23.86
N MET A 270 10.79 -0.75 -24.70
CA MET A 270 11.01 -1.14 -26.09
C MET A 270 12.49 -1.49 -26.28
N PRO A 271 12.83 -2.49 -27.12
CA PRO A 271 14.22 -2.73 -27.53
C PRO A 271 14.81 -1.45 -28.13
N GLY A 272 16.13 -1.30 -28.03
CA GLY A 272 16.85 -0.12 -28.55
C GLY A 272 16.40 0.23 -29.97
N GLU A 273 16.31 1.53 -30.25
CA GLU A 273 15.78 2.03 -31.52
C GLU A 273 16.39 1.31 -32.72
N LEU A 274 15.52 0.86 -33.64
CA LEU A 274 15.88 0.40 -34.98
C LEU A 274 16.92 1.27 -35.67
N SER A 275 16.89 2.60 -35.45
CA SER A 275 17.85 3.57 -36.02
C SER A 275 19.32 3.26 -35.74
N ARG A 276 19.59 2.48 -34.69
CA ARG A 276 20.95 2.13 -34.24
C ARG A 276 21.25 0.64 -34.30
N SER A 277 20.32 -0.18 -34.79
CA SER A 277 20.64 -1.56 -35.14
C SER A 277 21.71 -1.54 -36.24
N PRO A 278 22.84 -2.27 -36.08
CA PRO A 278 23.86 -2.36 -37.11
C PRO A 278 23.28 -2.82 -38.46
N GLU A 279 22.26 -3.69 -38.43
CA GLU A 279 21.58 -4.16 -39.63
C GLU A 279 20.78 -3.04 -40.33
N TRP A 280 20.04 -2.22 -39.58
CA TRP A 280 19.26 -1.12 -40.15
C TRP A 280 20.17 0.00 -40.65
N GLN A 281 21.21 0.37 -39.89
CA GLN A 281 22.19 1.38 -40.31
C GLN A 281 22.95 0.94 -41.57
N ALA A 282 23.42 -0.31 -41.60
CA ALA A 282 24.07 -0.85 -42.79
C ALA A 282 23.11 -0.91 -43.98
N GLY A 283 21.83 -1.25 -43.76
CA GLY A 283 20.81 -1.28 -44.81
C GLY A 283 20.46 0.11 -45.36
N VAL A 284 20.26 1.11 -44.50
CA VAL A 284 20.01 2.50 -44.93
C VAL A 284 21.23 3.04 -45.67
N MET A 285 22.43 2.81 -45.16
CA MET A 285 23.67 3.18 -45.85
C MET A 285 23.87 2.39 -47.15
N ALA A 286 23.29 1.21 -47.34
CA ALA A 286 23.35 0.52 -48.64
C ALA A 286 22.44 1.17 -49.69
N ILE A 287 21.35 1.83 -49.27
CA ILE A 287 20.33 2.43 -50.15
C ILE A 287 20.68 3.88 -50.54
N LEU A 288 21.27 4.65 -49.62
CA LEU A 288 21.57 6.07 -49.84
C LEU A 288 22.71 6.31 -50.85
N SER A 289 22.57 7.35 -51.67
CA SER A 289 23.68 7.86 -52.51
C SER A 289 24.79 8.50 -51.66
N PRO A 290 26.01 8.72 -52.20
CA PRO A 290 27.12 9.32 -51.44
C PRO A 290 26.77 10.64 -50.75
N ASP A 291 26.15 11.59 -51.46
CA ASP A 291 25.75 12.89 -50.89
C ASP A 291 24.67 12.75 -49.80
N GLN A 292 23.81 11.73 -49.90
CA GLN A 292 22.79 11.45 -48.90
C GLN A 292 23.36 10.76 -47.66
N LYS A 293 24.41 9.94 -47.83
CA LYS A 293 25.15 9.33 -46.72
C LYS A 293 25.84 10.39 -45.89
N GLU A 294 26.52 11.32 -46.54
CA GLU A 294 27.20 12.43 -45.87
C GLU A 294 26.19 13.26 -45.05
N LYS A 295 25.07 13.67 -45.65
CA LYS A 295 23.99 14.38 -44.95
C LYS A 295 23.40 13.60 -43.77
N TRP A 296 23.21 12.29 -43.93
CA TRP A 296 22.71 11.44 -42.86
C TRP A 296 23.71 11.33 -41.71
N GLN A 297 24.99 11.17 -42.03
CA GLN A 297 26.08 11.11 -41.06
C GLN A 297 26.19 12.43 -40.28
N ASP A 298 26.22 13.57 -40.98
CA ASP A 298 26.30 14.91 -40.40
C ASP A 298 25.13 15.19 -39.42
N GLU A 299 23.90 14.84 -39.82
CA GLU A 299 22.72 15.02 -38.97
C GLU A 299 22.72 14.08 -37.76
N ASN A 300 23.22 12.86 -37.91
CA ASN A 300 23.31 11.91 -36.81
C ASN A 300 24.38 12.35 -35.80
N ASP A 301 25.52 12.86 -36.29
CA ASP A 301 26.57 13.46 -35.46
C ASP A 301 26.06 14.72 -34.75
N ARG A 302 25.27 15.57 -35.46
CA ARG A 302 24.61 16.74 -34.88
C ARG A 302 23.63 16.35 -33.76
N ARG A 303 22.80 15.33 -33.96
CA ARG A 303 21.86 14.81 -32.95
C ARG A 303 22.60 14.23 -31.75
N GLU A 304 23.67 13.47 -31.96
CA GLU A 304 24.50 12.93 -30.89
C GLU A 304 25.14 14.07 -30.07
N ALA A 305 25.61 15.13 -30.73
CA ALA A 305 26.12 16.34 -30.07
C ALA A 305 25.04 17.06 -29.24
N GLU A 306 23.84 17.27 -29.78
CA GLU A 306 22.72 17.88 -29.05
C GLU A 306 22.30 17.06 -27.81
N GLU A 307 22.25 15.74 -27.92
CA GLU A 307 21.90 14.86 -26.80
C GLU A 307 22.99 14.83 -25.73
N THR A 308 24.25 14.89 -26.16
CA THR A 308 25.40 15.05 -25.26
C THR A 308 25.35 16.40 -24.54
N GLU A 309 25.00 17.48 -25.25
CA GLU A 309 24.85 18.81 -24.66
C GLU A 309 23.73 18.83 -23.61
N LYS A 310 22.55 18.28 -23.93
CA LYS A 310 21.44 18.17 -22.97
C LYS A 310 21.82 17.35 -21.74
N PHE A 311 22.52 16.23 -21.93
CA PHE A 311 23.06 15.44 -20.83
C PHE A 311 24.03 16.27 -19.99
N LEU A 312 24.98 16.96 -20.62
CA LEU A 312 25.94 17.82 -19.94
C LEU A 312 25.25 18.93 -19.15
N VAL A 313 24.13 19.51 -19.60
CA VAL A 313 23.37 20.48 -18.80
C VAL A 313 22.86 19.85 -17.48
N THR A 314 22.20 18.70 -17.55
CA THR A 314 21.68 18.01 -16.34
C THR A 314 22.83 17.50 -15.47
N PHE A 315 23.87 16.96 -16.08
CA PHE A 315 25.04 16.40 -15.41
C PHE A 315 25.90 17.50 -14.76
N ASN A 316 26.04 18.67 -15.37
CA ASN A 316 26.76 19.80 -14.78
C ASN A 316 26.05 20.34 -13.53
N ARG A 317 24.71 20.26 -13.47
CA ARG A 317 23.96 20.56 -12.25
C ARG A 317 24.29 19.56 -11.13
N ASP A 318 24.37 18.28 -11.44
CA ASP A 318 24.83 17.24 -10.49
C ASP A 318 26.29 17.46 -10.07
N GLN A 319 27.18 17.79 -11.01
CA GLN A 319 28.57 18.17 -10.73
C GLN A 319 28.67 19.40 -9.83
N THR A 320 27.79 20.39 -10.00
CA THR A 320 27.73 21.57 -9.11
C THR A 320 27.35 21.17 -7.69
N ASN A 321 26.31 20.33 -7.53
CA ASN A 321 25.94 19.81 -6.21
C ASN A 321 27.07 18.99 -5.60
N ARG A 322 27.74 18.17 -6.43
CA ARG A 322 28.85 17.34 -5.96
C ARG A 322 30.07 18.18 -5.57
N LYS A 323 30.38 19.23 -6.33
CA LYS A 323 31.41 20.20 -5.97
C LYS A 323 31.13 20.78 -4.59
N ALA A 324 29.90 21.23 -4.33
CA ALA A 324 29.52 21.75 -3.03
C ALA A 324 29.71 20.71 -1.90
N THR A 325 29.41 19.43 -2.15
CA THR A 325 29.69 18.35 -1.19
C THR A 325 31.19 18.16 -0.95
N LEU A 326 32.00 18.14 -2.01
CA LEU A 326 33.46 17.98 -1.91
C LEU A 326 34.12 19.20 -1.26
N ASP A 327 33.66 20.41 -1.57
CA ASP A 327 34.09 21.66 -0.93
C ASP A 327 33.83 21.59 0.58
N LYS A 328 32.65 21.13 1.01
CA LYS A 328 32.32 20.93 2.44
C LYS A 328 33.24 19.87 3.08
N GLN A 329 33.45 18.75 2.40
CA GLN A 329 34.23 17.63 2.93
C GLN A 329 35.72 17.98 3.07
N PHE A 330 36.36 18.48 2.01
CA PHE A 330 37.77 18.87 2.04
C PHE A 330 37.98 20.13 2.88
N GLY A 331 36.99 21.04 2.91
CA GLY A 331 36.97 22.19 3.82
C GLY A 331 37.04 21.75 5.28
N LYS A 332 36.21 20.78 5.70
CA LYS A 332 36.25 20.21 7.05
C LYS A 332 37.62 19.59 7.38
N ASP A 333 38.20 18.82 6.46
CA ASP A 333 39.54 18.24 6.64
C ASP A 333 40.62 19.32 6.80
N LEU A 334 40.53 20.41 6.03
CA LEU A 334 41.43 21.56 6.15
C LEU A 334 41.20 22.35 7.44
N ASP A 335 39.96 22.51 7.91
CA ASP A 335 39.68 23.19 9.18
C ASP A 335 40.27 22.41 10.36
N ILE A 336 40.14 21.07 10.36
CA ILE A 336 40.80 20.18 11.32
C ILE A 336 42.32 20.37 11.25
N LEU A 337 42.90 20.37 10.04
CA LEU A 337 44.34 20.60 9.85
C LEU A 337 44.78 21.98 10.38
N PHE A 338 44.05 23.03 10.05
CA PHE A 338 44.38 24.41 10.45
C PHE A 338 44.29 24.60 11.95
N LYS A 339 43.31 23.97 12.60
CA LYS A 339 43.21 23.90 14.06
C LYS A 339 44.39 23.17 14.69
N ALA A 340 44.89 22.12 14.03
CA ALA A 340 45.96 21.28 14.56
C ALA A 340 47.36 21.90 14.49
N ILE A 341 47.66 22.68 13.43
CA ILE A 341 49.04 23.11 13.13
C ILE A 341 49.24 24.62 12.99
N GLU A 342 48.16 25.42 13.00
CA GLU A 342 48.19 26.88 12.81
C GLU A 342 49.14 27.32 11.67
N PRO A 343 48.87 26.90 10.42
CA PRO A 343 49.82 27.11 9.32
C PRO A 343 49.98 28.59 9.00
N ASP A 344 51.17 28.98 8.55
CA ASP A 344 51.37 30.31 7.99
C ASP A 344 50.53 30.53 6.72
N GLU A 345 50.36 31.80 6.33
CA GLU A 345 49.55 32.18 5.18
C GLU A 345 50.03 31.57 3.85
N SER A 346 51.33 31.25 3.72
CA SER A 346 51.87 30.62 2.51
C SER A 346 51.45 29.16 2.42
N LEU A 347 51.57 28.41 3.51
CA LEU A 347 51.14 27.01 3.60
C LEU A 347 49.61 26.91 3.48
N LYS A 348 48.87 27.80 4.14
CA LYS A 348 47.40 27.86 4.05
C LYS A 348 46.91 28.05 2.61
N ARG A 349 47.49 28.99 1.86
CA ARG A 349 47.17 29.19 0.43
C ARG A 349 47.53 27.97 -0.42
N THR A 350 48.66 27.33 -0.13
CA THR A 350 49.08 26.12 -0.84
C THR A 350 48.10 24.96 -0.63
N LEU A 351 47.61 24.79 0.60
CA LEU A 351 46.66 23.73 0.96
C LEU A 351 45.27 23.98 0.35
N LEU A 352 44.78 25.23 0.35
CA LEU A 352 43.53 25.61 -0.31
C LEU A 352 43.60 25.44 -1.83
N ALA A 353 44.71 25.84 -2.47
CA ALA A 353 44.90 25.61 -3.90
C ALA A 353 44.95 24.11 -4.24
N SER A 354 45.54 23.30 -3.35
CA SER A 354 45.60 21.85 -3.53
C SER A 354 44.21 21.19 -3.41
N SER A 355 43.33 21.69 -2.52
CA SER A 355 41.95 21.16 -2.43
C SER A 355 41.15 21.50 -3.68
N GLU A 356 41.22 22.75 -4.16
CA GLU A 356 40.54 23.16 -5.40
C GLU A 356 40.99 22.34 -6.61
N GLN A 357 42.30 22.08 -6.72
CA GLN A 357 42.85 21.22 -7.76
C GLN A 357 42.32 19.79 -7.66
N ALA A 358 42.38 19.17 -6.47
CA ALA A 358 41.91 17.81 -6.26
C ALA A 358 40.40 17.67 -6.56
N ILE A 359 39.58 18.64 -6.14
CA ILE A 359 38.15 18.67 -6.45
C ILE A 359 37.94 18.74 -7.97
N SER A 360 38.68 19.60 -8.67
CA SER A 360 38.57 19.74 -10.13
C SER A 360 38.94 18.44 -10.86
N GLU A 361 40.01 17.77 -10.45
CA GLU A 361 40.45 16.48 -11.00
C GLU A 361 39.39 15.38 -10.79
N ILE A 362 38.77 15.32 -9.59
CA ILE A 362 37.69 14.38 -9.28
C ILE A 362 36.45 14.63 -10.16
N LEU A 363 36.05 15.90 -10.32
CA LEU A 363 34.87 16.27 -11.11
C LEU A 363 35.06 15.96 -12.60
N GLU A 364 36.25 16.21 -13.16
CA GLU A 364 36.57 15.86 -14.55
C GLU A 364 36.65 14.34 -14.76
N ALA A 365 37.29 13.59 -13.85
CA ALA A 365 37.28 12.12 -13.93
C ALA A 365 35.86 11.54 -13.86
N ARG A 366 35.00 12.09 -12.99
CA ARG A 366 33.57 11.73 -12.91
C ARG A 366 32.84 12.08 -14.20
N LYS A 367 33.14 13.22 -14.82
CA LYS A 367 32.54 13.66 -16.09
C LYS A 367 32.92 12.77 -17.25
N GLU A 368 34.18 12.39 -17.37
CA GLU A 368 34.59 11.42 -18.38
C GLU A 368 33.89 10.07 -18.19
N ALA A 369 33.82 9.57 -16.95
CA ALA A 369 33.12 8.32 -16.66
C ALA A 369 31.61 8.43 -16.95
N GLY A 370 31.01 9.58 -16.62
CA GLY A 370 29.62 9.92 -16.93
C GLY A 370 29.33 9.93 -18.43
N LEU A 371 30.20 10.56 -19.22
CA LEU A 371 30.09 10.57 -20.68
C LEU A 371 30.28 9.18 -21.28
N ARG A 372 31.29 8.42 -20.84
CA ARG A 372 31.51 7.03 -21.29
C ARG A 372 30.28 6.16 -21.05
N PHE A 373 29.66 6.27 -19.88
CA PHE A 373 28.42 5.58 -19.57
C PHE A 373 27.25 6.11 -20.40
N PHE A 374 27.06 7.43 -20.50
CA PHE A 374 25.97 8.00 -21.29
C PHE A 374 26.01 7.53 -22.75
N HIS A 375 27.19 7.51 -23.37
CA HIS A 375 27.37 7.03 -24.74
C HIS A 375 27.23 5.51 -24.89
N SER A 376 27.39 4.73 -23.81
CA SER A 376 27.11 3.28 -23.86
C SER A 376 25.61 2.97 -23.82
N LEU A 377 24.75 3.94 -23.47
CA LEU A 377 23.31 3.75 -23.39
C LEU A 377 22.57 3.96 -24.73
N PRO A 378 21.49 3.20 -24.99
CA PRO A 378 20.53 3.48 -26.05
C PRO A 378 19.88 4.87 -25.93
N LEU A 379 19.51 5.50 -27.06
CA LEU A 379 18.97 6.86 -27.09
C LEU A 379 17.69 7.07 -26.23
N PRO A 380 16.69 6.16 -26.21
CA PRO A 380 15.53 6.33 -25.33
C PRO A 380 15.91 6.34 -23.86
N GLN A 381 16.93 5.56 -23.47
CA GLN A 381 17.44 5.57 -22.11
C GLN A 381 18.14 6.89 -21.82
N ARG A 382 18.98 7.40 -22.72
CA ARG A 382 19.58 8.73 -22.59
C ARG A 382 18.54 9.86 -22.45
N GLN A 383 17.51 9.85 -23.29
CA GLN A 383 16.41 10.83 -23.21
C GLN A 383 15.59 10.66 -21.93
N ALA A 384 15.38 9.43 -21.45
CA ALA A 384 14.73 9.17 -20.17
C ALA A 384 15.59 9.66 -18.99
N LEU A 385 16.90 9.46 -19.05
CA LEU A 385 17.86 10.00 -18.08
C LEU A 385 17.81 11.53 -18.05
N GLN A 386 17.75 12.19 -19.21
CA GLN A 386 17.60 13.64 -19.31
C GLN A 386 16.28 14.15 -18.72
N LYS A 387 15.18 13.39 -18.87
CA LYS A 387 13.85 13.74 -18.34
C LYS A 387 13.68 13.43 -16.86
N SER A 388 14.57 12.65 -16.25
CA SER A 388 14.51 12.32 -14.83
C SER A 388 14.99 13.51 -13.99
N PRO A 389 14.11 14.17 -13.20
CA PRO A 389 14.54 15.23 -12.30
C PRO A 389 15.44 14.73 -11.17
N GLN A 390 15.51 13.41 -10.95
CA GLN A 390 16.29 12.75 -9.90
C GLN A 390 17.49 11.98 -10.44
N PHE A 391 18.01 12.33 -11.62
CA PHE A 391 19.21 11.71 -12.14
C PHE A 391 20.42 12.08 -11.27
N THR A 392 20.70 11.27 -10.26
CA THR A 392 21.92 11.31 -9.45
C THR A 392 22.84 10.21 -9.96
N PHE A 393 24.01 10.58 -10.47
CA PHE A 393 24.96 9.62 -11.01
C PHE A 393 25.59 8.82 -9.87
N ALA A 394 25.05 7.63 -9.60
CA ALA A 394 25.61 6.66 -8.67
C ALA A 394 26.50 5.67 -9.45
N LEU A 395 27.61 6.15 -10.02
CA LEU A 395 28.79 5.28 -9.99
C LEU A 395 28.99 4.90 -8.53
N SER A 396 29.37 3.67 -8.22
CA SER A 396 29.53 3.20 -6.84
C SER A 396 30.48 4.12 -6.06
N ASP A 397 29.90 5.13 -5.40
CA ASP A 397 30.63 6.23 -4.78
C ASP A 397 31.62 5.69 -3.73
N LYS A 398 31.34 4.52 -3.14
CA LYS A 398 32.22 3.94 -2.11
C LYS A 398 33.63 3.63 -2.63
N GLY A 399 33.79 3.08 -3.83
CA GLY A 399 35.11 2.67 -4.35
C GLY A 399 35.92 3.85 -4.87
N PHE A 400 35.32 4.61 -5.80
CA PHE A 400 35.98 5.77 -6.41
C PHE A 400 36.31 6.85 -5.38
N PHE A 401 35.41 7.18 -4.44
CA PHE A 401 35.71 8.23 -3.46
C PHE A 401 36.67 7.80 -2.36
N ALA A 402 36.72 6.51 -1.99
CA ALA A 402 37.72 6.04 -1.03
C ALA A 402 39.14 6.24 -1.58
N GLU A 403 39.35 5.92 -2.86
CA GLU A 403 40.61 6.16 -3.56
C GLU A 403 40.95 7.66 -3.61
N GLN A 404 39.98 8.50 -3.96
CA GLN A 404 40.19 9.95 -4.02
C GLN A 404 40.44 10.60 -2.66
N LYS A 405 39.79 10.13 -1.58
CA LYS A 405 40.03 10.59 -0.20
C LYS A 405 41.43 10.19 0.28
N ASP A 406 41.90 8.99 -0.09
CA ASP A 406 43.27 8.54 0.20
C ASP A 406 44.31 9.35 -0.58
N ASN A 407 44.05 9.61 -1.87
CA ASN A 407 44.90 10.48 -2.69
C ASN A 407 44.98 11.91 -2.13
N TRP A 408 43.85 12.48 -1.71
CA TRP A 408 43.78 13.77 -1.02
C TRP A 408 44.61 13.78 0.27
N SER A 409 44.42 12.77 1.12
CA SER A 409 45.13 12.65 2.41
C SER A 409 46.65 12.53 2.21
N LYS A 410 47.10 11.71 1.25
CA LYS A 410 48.51 11.60 0.85
C LYS A 410 49.04 12.91 0.28
N GLY A 411 48.23 13.60 -0.52
CA GLY A 411 48.54 14.89 -1.11
C GLY A 411 48.82 15.95 -0.05
N ILE A 412 47.97 16.06 0.98
CA ILE A 412 48.21 16.94 2.13
C ILE A 412 49.47 16.50 2.88
N ALA A 413 49.58 15.23 3.25
CA ALA A 413 50.67 14.73 4.09
C ALA A 413 52.05 15.00 3.46
N ALA A 414 52.16 14.96 2.13
CA ALA A 414 53.37 15.30 1.39
C ALA A 414 53.78 16.80 1.47
N LYS A 415 52.85 17.69 1.86
CA LYS A 415 53.08 19.13 2.07
C LYS A 415 53.36 19.49 3.53
N LEU A 416 53.22 18.54 4.45
CA LEU A 416 53.41 18.74 5.87
C LEU A 416 54.76 18.19 6.34
N THR A 417 55.34 18.82 7.35
CA THR A 417 56.47 18.22 8.09
C THR A 417 55.98 17.00 8.90
N PRO A 418 56.87 16.05 9.28
CA PRO A 418 56.47 14.91 10.10
C PRO A 418 55.76 15.29 11.40
N ALA A 419 56.17 16.39 12.04
CA ALA A 419 55.53 16.91 13.25
C ALA A 419 54.11 17.44 12.97
N GLN A 420 53.92 18.19 11.89
CA GLN A 420 52.61 18.69 11.47
C GLN A 420 51.65 17.56 11.08
N SER A 421 52.14 16.55 10.35
CA SER A 421 51.36 15.36 10.03
C SER A 421 50.92 14.63 11.30
N ALA A 422 51.80 14.46 12.28
CA ALA A 422 51.44 13.83 13.55
C ALA A 422 50.37 14.63 14.32
N SER A 423 50.48 15.96 14.37
CA SER A 423 49.45 16.83 14.98
C SER A 423 48.11 16.73 14.26
N TRP A 424 48.11 16.67 12.92
CA TRP A 424 46.89 16.51 12.14
C TRP A 424 46.21 15.16 12.37
N GLU A 425 46.97 14.07 12.44
CA GLU A 425 46.41 12.75 12.80
C GLU A 425 45.81 12.73 14.20
N ALA A 426 46.44 13.41 15.17
CA ALA A 426 45.92 13.53 16.53
C ALA A 426 44.59 14.31 16.56
N GLU A 427 44.50 15.43 15.84
CA GLU A 427 43.25 16.23 15.77
C GLU A 427 42.14 15.50 14.99
N LYS A 428 42.47 14.77 13.92
CA LYS A 428 41.50 13.90 13.23
C LYS A 428 40.94 12.84 14.17
N THR A 429 41.78 12.27 15.02
CA THR A 429 41.34 11.30 16.05
C THR A 429 40.39 11.94 17.04
N LEU A 430 40.71 13.14 17.55
CA LEU A 430 39.83 13.90 18.45
C LEU A 430 38.48 14.25 17.79
N GLN A 431 38.49 14.72 16.53
CA GLN A 431 37.25 15.04 15.82
C GLN A 431 36.40 13.78 15.56
N ALA A 432 37.03 12.64 15.27
CA ALA A 432 36.34 11.37 15.13
C ALA A 432 35.66 10.93 16.43
N GLU A 433 36.31 11.15 17.59
CA GLU A 433 35.71 10.90 18.91
C GLU A 433 34.51 11.83 19.17
N GLU A 434 34.61 13.12 18.82
CA GLU A 434 33.49 14.07 18.93
C GLU A 434 32.32 13.69 18.01
N ASP A 435 32.60 13.33 16.75
CA ASP A 435 31.57 12.95 15.78
C ASP A 435 30.90 11.63 16.22
N ALA A 436 31.67 10.66 16.72
CA ALA A 436 31.13 9.44 17.32
C ALA A 436 30.22 9.73 18.52
N LYS A 437 30.61 10.67 19.39
CA LYS A 437 29.78 11.12 20.50
C LYS A 437 28.48 11.77 20.02
N ARG A 438 28.52 12.67 19.04
CA ARG A 438 27.31 13.29 18.47
C ARG A 438 26.36 12.27 17.87
N LEU A 439 26.90 11.24 17.20
CA LEU A 439 26.10 10.14 16.67
C LEU A 439 25.45 9.32 17.79
N ALA A 440 26.19 9.01 18.86
CA ALA A 440 25.64 8.33 20.03
C ALA A 440 24.53 9.16 20.70
N ASP A 441 24.75 10.46 20.92
CA ASP A 441 23.77 11.38 21.50
C ASP A 441 22.48 11.44 20.63
N MET A 442 22.61 11.42 19.30
CA MET A 442 21.47 11.38 18.37
C MET A 442 20.71 10.05 18.43
N VAL A 443 21.42 8.93 18.51
CA VAL A 443 20.81 7.59 18.68
C VAL A 443 20.03 7.55 19.99
N ASP A 444 20.62 8.07 21.08
CA ASP A 444 19.96 8.15 22.38
C ASP A 444 18.71 9.03 22.35
N ALA A 445 18.79 10.24 21.80
CA ALA A 445 17.64 11.13 21.68
C ALA A 445 16.49 10.52 20.84
N THR A 446 16.82 9.76 19.80
CA THR A 446 15.82 9.05 19.00
C THR A 446 15.23 7.87 19.76
N ALA A 447 16.07 7.13 20.49
CA ALA A 447 15.64 6.02 21.34
C ALA A 447 14.65 6.47 22.43
N ASP A 448 14.88 7.61 23.08
CA ASP A 448 13.96 8.16 24.08
C ASP A 448 12.55 8.36 23.50
N SER A 449 12.44 8.75 22.21
CA SER A 449 11.16 8.88 21.53
C SER A 449 10.47 7.53 21.26
N TYR A 450 11.25 6.46 21.06
CA TYR A 450 10.73 5.10 20.88
C TYR A 450 10.43 4.40 22.21
N GLU A 451 11.07 4.78 23.31
CA GLU A 451 10.81 4.18 24.62
C GLU A 451 9.34 4.36 24.99
N MET A 452 8.81 5.58 24.81
CA MET A 452 7.40 5.87 24.99
C MET A 452 6.51 5.06 24.04
N GLN A 453 6.92 4.82 22.79
CA GLN A 453 6.12 4.02 21.84
C GLN A 453 6.08 2.54 22.24
N PHE A 454 7.23 1.95 22.61
CA PHE A 454 7.29 0.57 23.10
C PHE A 454 6.52 0.39 24.40
N GLN A 455 6.66 1.34 25.34
CA GLN A 455 5.89 1.39 26.58
C GLN A 455 4.39 1.40 26.27
N THR A 456 3.96 2.30 25.38
CA THR A 456 2.56 2.45 25.03
C THR A 456 1.99 1.22 24.29
N GLY A 457 2.84 0.45 23.59
CA GLY A 457 2.46 -0.84 23.02
C GLY A 457 2.31 -1.97 24.04
N LEU A 458 3.10 -1.94 25.12
CA LEU A 458 3.14 -3.02 26.11
C LEU A 458 2.23 -2.80 27.33
N ASP A 459 2.09 -1.56 27.81
CA ASP A 459 1.28 -1.21 28.97
C ASP A 459 -0.18 -1.73 28.87
N PRO A 460 -0.88 -1.63 27.72
CA PRO A 460 -2.22 -2.20 27.59
C PRO A 460 -2.24 -3.71 27.80
N LYS A 461 -1.18 -4.43 27.38
CA LYS A 461 -1.06 -5.87 27.54
C LYS A 461 -0.79 -6.25 29.00
N VAL A 462 0.05 -5.49 29.70
CA VAL A 462 0.28 -5.64 31.15
C VAL A 462 -1.03 -5.44 31.90
N ASN A 463 -1.70 -4.31 31.66
CA ASN A 463 -2.96 -3.96 32.33
C ASN A 463 -4.02 -5.03 32.09
N ASP A 464 -4.13 -5.51 30.85
CA ASP A 464 -5.09 -6.55 30.50
C ASP A 464 -4.85 -7.87 31.24
N ILE A 465 -3.60 -8.35 31.31
CA ILE A 465 -3.25 -9.57 32.04
C ILE A 465 -3.54 -9.39 33.53
N VAL A 466 -3.07 -8.28 34.12
CA VAL A 466 -3.22 -7.99 35.56
C VAL A 466 -4.70 -7.90 35.95
N SER A 467 -5.51 -7.16 35.19
CA SER A 467 -6.92 -6.94 35.52
C SER A 467 -7.77 -8.19 35.24
N SER A 468 -7.53 -8.88 34.11
CA SER A 468 -8.35 -10.02 33.69
C SER A 468 -8.12 -11.25 34.57
N LEU A 469 -6.86 -11.51 34.93
CA LEU A 469 -6.50 -12.64 35.80
C LEU A 469 -6.53 -12.29 37.29
N LYS A 470 -6.81 -11.02 37.63
CA LYS A 470 -6.90 -10.52 39.01
C LYS A 470 -5.66 -10.89 39.82
N LEU A 471 -4.49 -10.64 39.22
CA LEU A 471 -3.20 -10.96 39.83
C LEU A 471 -3.06 -10.19 41.16
N ASP A 472 -2.45 -10.84 42.16
CA ASP A 472 -2.11 -10.15 43.40
C ASP A 472 -1.05 -9.05 43.16
N GLU A 473 -0.95 -8.12 44.10
CA GLU A 473 -0.07 -6.94 43.99
C GLU A 473 1.40 -7.33 43.71
N LYS A 474 1.89 -8.44 44.26
CA LYS A 474 3.27 -8.88 44.06
C LYS A 474 3.48 -9.36 42.63
N ARG A 475 2.55 -10.16 42.09
CA ARG A 475 2.62 -10.66 40.71
C ARG A 475 2.37 -9.55 39.69
N ALA A 476 1.46 -8.62 39.98
CA ALA A 476 1.21 -7.44 39.15
C ALA A 476 2.47 -6.57 39.02
N LYS A 477 3.13 -6.23 40.15
CA LYS A 477 4.40 -5.48 40.14
C LYS A 477 5.51 -6.20 39.38
N ALA A 478 5.60 -7.52 39.52
CA ALA A 478 6.58 -8.32 38.77
C ALA A 478 6.35 -8.22 37.25
N PHE A 479 5.09 -8.16 36.79
CA PHE A 479 4.76 -7.93 35.38
C PHE A 479 5.10 -6.52 34.90
N GLU A 480 4.84 -5.49 35.72
CA GLU A 480 5.21 -4.10 35.40
C GLU A 480 6.74 -3.94 35.28
N GLU A 481 7.50 -4.53 36.20
CA GLU A 481 8.97 -4.51 36.18
C GLU A 481 9.53 -5.28 34.97
N ALA A 482 8.93 -6.43 34.64
CA ALA A 482 9.28 -7.18 33.43
C ALA A 482 8.98 -6.36 32.16
N GLY A 483 7.85 -5.65 32.12
CA GLY A 483 7.49 -4.78 31.01
C GLY A 483 8.48 -3.65 30.81
N LYS A 484 8.88 -2.94 31.87
CA LYS A 484 9.93 -1.90 31.81
C LYS A 484 11.27 -2.47 31.32
N THR A 485 11.63 -3.67 31.79
CA THR A 485 12.85 -4.35 31.36
C THR A 485 12.80 -4.73 29.88
N ALA A 486 11.65 -5.20 29.41
CA ALA A 486 11.43 -5.55 28.02
C ALA A 486 11.49 -4.32 27.10
N VAL A 487 10.87 -3.20 27.49
CA VAL A 487 11.01 -1.92 26.77
C VAL A 487 12.48 -1.50 26.65
N LYS A 488 13.26 -1.63 27.73
CA LYS A 488 14.70 -1.35 27.69
C LYS A 488 15.44 -2.28 26.73
N GLN A 489 15.15 -3.57 26.72
CA GLN A 489 15.75 -4.53 25.78
C GLN A 489 15.41 -4.21 24.32
N SER A 490 14.18 -3.78 24.04
CA SER A 490 13.76 -3.29 22.72
C SER A 490 14.58 -2.08 22.29
N ILE A 491 14.76 -1.12 23.20
CA ILE A 491 15.57 0.07 22.95
C ILE A 491 17.03 -0.30 22.71
N ASP A 492 17.63 -1.15 23.53
CA ASP A 492 19.02 -1.57 23.35
C ASP A 492 19.22 -2.31 22.01
N THR A 493 18.27 -3.15 21.62
CA THR A 493 18.28 -3.86 20.33
C THR A 493 18.16 -2.87 19.16
N TRP A 494 17.22 -1.93 19.24
CA TRP A 494 17.06 -0.88 18.24
C TRP A 494 18.30 0.01 18.14
N LYS A 495 18.88 0.44 19.28
CA LYS A 495 20.10 1.25 19.32
C LYS A 495 21.25 0.54 18.62
N LYS A 496 21.43 -0.77 18.88
CA LYS A 496 22.46 -1.57 18.22
C LYS A 496 22.28 -1.55 16.69
N ARG A 497 21.06 -1.82 16.19
CA ARG A 497 20.77 -1.78 14.75
C ARG A 497 20.92 -0.39 14.16
N ALA A 498 20.51 0.65 14.88
CA ALA A 498 20.66 2.04 14.47
C ALA A 498 22.14 2.42 14.32
N THR A 499 22.99 2.02 15.26
CA THR A 499 24.45 2.22 15.20
C THR A 499 25.06 1.47 14.02
N GLU A 500 24.75 0.17 13.85
CA GLU A 500 25.21 -0.62 12.69
C GLU A 500 24.77 -0.01 11.35
N TRP A 501 23.55 0.52 11.29
CA TRP A 501 23.04 1.22 10.12
C TRP A 501 23.81 2.52 9.85
N LEU A 502 24.06 3.34 10.89
CA LEU A 502 24.84 4.57 10.79
C LEU A 502 26.29 4.27 10.35
N ASP A 503 26.90 3.21 10.86
CA ASP A 503 28.26 2.77 10.48
C ASP A 503 28.35 2.35 9.01
N GLY A 504 27.25 1.89 8.43
CA GLY A 504 27.15 1.56 7.01
C GLY A 504 27.07 2.77 6.07
N LEU A 505 26.79 3.97 6.59
CA LEU A 505 26.63 5.22 5.83
C LEU A 505 27.97 5.90 5.53
N SER A 506 27.97 6.74 4.49
CA SER A 506 29.08 7.67 4.23
C SER A 506 29.13 8.81 5.26
N ASP A 507 30.31 9.43 5.44
CA ASP A 507 30.52 10.56 6.36
C ASP A 507 29.53 11.71 6.12
N ASN A 508 29.27 12.06 4.86
CA ASN A 508 28.33 13.13 4.50
C ASN A 508 26.87 12.77 4.86
N GLN A 509 26.49 11.51 4.70
CA GLN A 509 25.14 11.05 5.11
C GLN A 509 25.00 11.08 6.63
N ARG A 510 26.02 10.61 7.36
CA ARG A 510 26.04 10.68 8.82
C ARG A 510 25.88 12.13 9.29
N GLU A 511 26.68 13.05 8.75
CA GLU A 511 26.59 14.47 9.08
C GLU A 511 25.22 15.07 8.77
N THR A 512 24.63 14.75 7.60
CA THR A 512 23.28 15.20 7.24
C THR A 512 22.23 14.77 8.27
N TYR A 513 22.33 13.54 8.79
CA TYR A 513 21.38 13.06 9.80
C TYR A 513 21.68 13.64 11.19
N THR A 514 22.96 13.81 11.53
CA THR A 514 23.35 14.53 12.75
C THR A 514 22.81 15.96 12.76
N GLU A 515 22.86 16.69 11.63
CA GLU A 515 22.26 18.02 11.49
C GLU A 515 20.74 18.01 11.66
N GLN A 516 20.06 16.94 11.25
CA GLN A 516 18.62 16.75 11.47
C GLN A 516 18.27 16.35 12.90
N GLY A 517 19.26 15.93 13.70
CA GLY A 517 19.09 15.54 15.11
C GLY A 517 18.27 14.28 15.32
N ARG A 518 18.11 13.40 14.31
CA ARG A 518 17.33 12.17 14.43
C ARG A 518 17.83 11.05 13.51
N VAL A 519 17.69 9.81 13.96
CA VAL A 519 17.90 8.62 13.12
C VAL A 519 16.62 8.34 12.32
N PRO A 520 16.64 8.34 10.98
CA PRO A 520 15.45 8.06 10.16
C PRO A 520 15.17 6.55 10.03
N LEU A 521 15.26 5.81 11.14
CA LEU A 521 15.10 4.36 11.20
C LEU A 521 13.90 4.03 12.11
N GLY A 522 12.88 3.39 11.56
CA GLY A 522 11.76 2.81 12.33
C GLY A 522 12.18 1.56 13.10
N TYR A 523 11.38 1.12 14.07
CA TYR A 523 11.56 -0.19 14.70
C TYR A 523 10.90 -1.31 13.89
N ASN A 524 11.38 -2.54 14.02
CA ASN A 524 10.79 -3.73 13.39
C ASN A 524 10.01 -4.59 14.41
N SER A 525 9.35 -5.66 13.95
CA SER A 525 8.54 -6.52 14.83
C SER A 525 9.35 -7.30 15.86
N GLU A 526 10.61 -7.62 15.57
CA GLU A 526 11.50 -8.34 16.50
C GLU A 526 11.94 -7.46 17.66
N GLU A 527 11.96 -6.14 17.45
CA GLU A 527 12.22 -5.13 18.47
C GLU A 527 10.98 -4.79 19.30
N ALA A 528 9.80 -5.37 19.01
CA ALA A 528 8.62 -5.14 19.84
C ALA A 528 8.86 -5.61 21.29
N ALA A 529 8.43 -4.80 22.27
CA ALA A 529 8.67 -5.07 23.69
C ALA A 529 8.06 -6.41 24.14
N ASP A 530 6.93 -6.81 23.56
CA ASP A 530 6.28 -8.08 23.88
C ASP A 530 6.92 -9.32 23.22
N LYS A 531 8.00 -9.11 22.45
CA LYS A 531 8.86 -10.16 21.88
C LYS A 531 10.20 -10.28 22.60
N GLN A 532 10.51 -9.36 23.52
CA GLN A 532 11.80 -9.38 24.21
C GLN A 532 11.86 -10.49 25.26
N PRO A 533 13.04 -11.09 25.51
CA PRO A 533 13.20 -12.18 26.46
C PRO A 533 12.66 -11.88 27.86
N ALA A 534 12.86 -10.64 28.37
CA ALA A 534 12.35 -10.26 29.69
C ALA A 534 10.82 -10.38 29.78
N TRP A 535 10.10 -10.07 28.70
CA TRP A 535 8.65 -10.22 28.64
C TRP A 535 8.24 -11.68 28.51
N THR A 536 8.80 -12.41 27.55
CA THR A 536 8.39 -13.80 27.25
C THR A 536 8.69 -14.73 28.43
N GLU A 537 9.85 -14.56 29.09
CA GLU A 537 10.19 -15.35 30.28
C GLU A 537 9.32 -14.98 31.49
N ALA A 538 9.04 -13.69 31.71
CA ALA A 538 8.17 -13.27 32.81
C ALA A 538 6.74 -13.77 32.61
N PHE A 539 6.25 -13.78 31.37
CA PHE A 539 4.94 -14.30 31.03
C PHE A 539 4.78 -15.77 31.44
N GLU A 540 5.80 -16.61 31.19
CA GLU A 540 5.79 -18.03 31.56
C GLU A 540 6.12 -18.30 33.04
N LYS A 541 6.94 -17.46 33.67
CA LYS A 541 7.35 -17.62 35.08
C LYS A 541 6.32 -17.08 36.08
N ILE A 542 5.67 -15.96 35.74
CA ILE A 542 4.73 -15.30 36.65
C ILE A 542 3.37 -15.98 36.57
N LEU A 543 2.90 -16.38 35.38
CA LEU A 543 1.60 -17.02 35.18
C LEU A 543 1.69 -18.54 35.23
N THR A 544 0.64 -19.19 35.73
CA THR A 544 0.51 -20.64 35.60
C THR A 544 0.06 -21.02 34.18
N PRO A 545 0.31 -22.26 33.73
CA PRO A 545 -0.21 -22.74 32.45
C PRO A 545 -1.74 -22.60 32.32
N GLU A 546 -2.48 -22.78 33.42
CA GLU A 546 -3.94 -22.62 33.48
C GLU A 546 -4.36 -21.17 33.27
N GLU A 547 -3.69 -20.21 33.91
CA GLU A 547 -3.96 -18.78 33.75
C GLU A 547 -3.60 -18.29 32.34
N ILE A 548 -2.50 -18.80 31.76
CA ILE A 548 -2.15 -18.52 30.35
C ILE A 548 -3.27 -19.02 29.43
N LYS A 549 -3.79 -20.22 29.69
CA LYS A 549 -4.91 -20.78 28.92
C LYS A 549 -6.18 -19.95 29.11
N GLU A 550 -6.51 -19.56 30.34
CA GLU A 550 -7.66 -18.70 30.66
C GLU A 550 -7.56 -17.36 29.93
N TRP A 551 -6.41 -16.69 30.00
CA TRP A 551 -6.18 -15.43 29.31
C TRP A 551 -6.30 -15.55 27.78
N LYS A 552 -5.79 -16.63 27.19
CA LYS A 552 -5.98 -16.91 25.75
C LYS A 552 -7.45 -17.08 25.39
N VAL A 553 -8.22 -17.82 26.20
CA VAL A 553 -9.67 -17.96 26.00
C VAL A 553 -10.39 -16.63 26.11
N LEU A 554 -10.00 -15.76 27.05
CA LEU A 554 -10.53 -14.40 27.18
C LEU A 554 -10.21 -13.56 25.94
N GLN A 555 -8.98 -13.62 25.43
CA GLN A 555 -8.58 -12.92 24.20
C GLN A 555 -9.36 -13.39 22.98
N GLU A 556 -9.56 -14.70 22.81
CA GLU A 556 -10.39 -15.27 21.76
C GLU A 556 -11.85 -14.82 21.87
N THR A 557 -12.39 -14.80 23.08
CA THR A 557 -13.76 -14.36 23.37
C THR A 557 -13.94 -12.88 23.01
N ARG A 558 -13.03 -12.01 23.47
CA ARG A 558 -13.01 -10.59 23.11
C ARG A 558 -12.83 -10.36 21.62
N SER A 559 -12.01 -11.17 20.96
CA SER A 559 -11.86 -11.12 19.50
C SER A 559 -13.18 -11.43 18.78
N LYS A 560 -13.92 -12.46 19.22
CA LYS A 560 -15.26 -12.77 18.70
C LYS A 560 -16.26 -11.65 19.00
N HIS A 561 -16.22 -11.04 20.17
CA HIS A 561 -17.04 -9.86 20.50
C HIS A 561 -16.76 -8.70 19.54
N ARG A 562 -15.47 -8.37 19.31
CA ARG A 562 -15.05 -7.33 18.35
C ARG A 562 -15.52 -7.64 16.94
N GLN A 563 -15.34 -8.87 16.48
CA GLN A 563 -15.78 -9.31 15.15
C GLN A 563 -17.29 -9.16 15.00
N THR A 564 -18.05 -9.54 16.03
CA THR A 564 -19.52 -9.39 16.06
C THR A 564 -19.93 -7.92 16.03
N ALA A 565 -19.33 -7.07 16.87
CA ALA A 565 -19.65 -5.65 16.94
C ALA A 565 -19.31 -4.93 15.62
N ILE A 566 -18.17 -5.24 15.00
CA ILE A 566 -17.80 -4.69 13.69
C ILE A 566 -18.76 -5.18 12.60
N SER A 567 -19.14 -6.47 12.61
CA SER A 567 -20.14 -7.00 11.67
C SER A 567 -21.48 -6.28 11.80
N ASP A 568 -21.99 -6.11 13.02
CA ASP A 568 -23.20 -5.33 13.28
C ASP A 568 -23.07 -3.87 12.85
N LEU A 569 -21.89 -3.27 13.04
CA LEU A 569 -21.62 -1.91 12.60
C LEU A 569 -21.62 -1.80 11.07
N MET A 570 -20.97 -2.73 10.37
CA MET A 570 -20.95 -2.83 8.92
C MET A 570 -22.38 -2.91 8.35
N ILE A 571 -23.23 -3.76 8.95
CA ILE A 571 -24.62 -3.91 8.54
C ILE A 571 -25.40 -2.63 8.84
N SER A 572 -25.23 -2.03 10.03
CA SER A 572 -25.95 -0.80 10.42
C SER A 572 -25.66 0.40 9.51
N LEU A 573 -24.46 0.49 8.96
CA LEU A 573 -24.06 1.53 8.01
C LEU A 573 -24.72 1.38 6.64
N LEU A 574 -25.08 0.16 6.24
CA LEU A 574 -25.76 -0.11 4.98
C LEU A 574 -27.28 -0.08 5.12
N GLU A 575 -27.78 -0.45 6.29
CA GLU A 575 -29.18 -0.74 6.52
C GLU A 575 -30.11 0.43 6.18
N GLU A 576 -29.68 1.66 6.45
CA GLU A 576 -30.41 2.90 6.09
C GLU A 576 -30.83 2.91 4.61
N TRP A 577 -29.97 2.39 3.74
CA TRP A 577 -30.15 2.40 2.28
C TRP A 577 -30.73 1.09 1.74
N VAL A 578 -30.41 -0.03 2.38
CA VAL A 578 -30.81 -1.35 1.89
C VAL A 578 -32.23 -1.70 2.32
N GLY A 579 -32.60 -1.31 3.54
CA GLY A 579 -33.92 -1.55 4.12
C GLY A 579 -34.07 -3.00 4.57
N LEU A 580 -33.22 -3.40 5.53
CA LEU A 580 -33.16 -4.77 6.07
C LEU A 580 -34.24 -4.96 7.14
N ASP A 581 -34.75 -6.19 7.27
CA ASP A 581 -35.46 -6.62 8.48
C ASP A 581 -34.54 -7.34 9.47
N GLU A 582 -35.06 -7.62 10.66
CA GLU A 582 -34.31 -8.27 11.75
C GLU A 582 -33.76 -9.65 11.34
N LYS A 583 -34.55 -10.45 10.62
CA LYS A 583 -34.14 -11.77 10.17
C LYS A 583 -33.00 -11.68 9.15
N GLN A 584 -33.08 -10.73 8.22
CA GLN A 584 -32.02 -10.48 7.24
C GLN A 584 -30.73 -10.03 7.92
N TRP A 585 -30.84 -9.18 8.95
CA TRP A 585 -29.68 -8.76 9.74
C TRP A 585 -28.98 -9.94 10.41
N GLU A 586 -29.73 -10.81 11.09
CA GLU A 586 -29.18 -12.01 11.73
C GLU A 586 -28.47 -12.93 10.73
N GLN A 587 -29.04 -13.09 9.53
CA GLN A 587 -28.46 -13.91 8.47
C GLN A 587 -27.21 -13.27 7.83
N LEU A 588 -27.13 -11.94 7.77
CA LEU A 588 -25.97 -11.22 7.24
C LEU A 588 -24.81 -11.16 8.23
N ARG A 589 -25.07 -11.19 9.54
CA ARG A 589 -24.04 -11.11 10.59
C ARG A 589 -22.88 -12.10 10.41
N PRO A 590 -23.08 -13.41 10.21
CA PRO A 590 -21.97 -14.34 10.00
C PRO A 590 -21.20 -14.06 8.70
N ILE A 591 -21.88 -13.60 7.65
CA ILE A 591 -21.25 -13.29 6.37
C ILE A 591 -20.36 -12.05 6.48
N CYS A 592 -20.84 -11.00 7.15
CA CYS A 592 -20.05 -9.78 7.37
C CYS A 592 -18.90 -10.03 8.36
N ALA A 593 -19.09 -10.94 9.32
CA ALA A 593 -18.02 -11.34 10.24
C ALA A 593 -16.82 -11.97 9.52
N GLU A 594 -17.02 -12.76 8.46
CA GLU A 594 -15.92 -13.33 7.65
C GLU A 594 -14.98 -12.25 7.09
N GLY A 595 -15.51 -11.08 6.71
CA GLY A 595 -14.75 -9.95 6.19
C GLY A 595 -14.19 -8.99 7.25
N ALA A 596 -14.58 -9.12 8.52
CA ALA A 596 -14.27 -8.13 9.56
C ALA A 596 -12.84 -8.25 10.14
N SER A 597 -12.09 -9.32 9.85
CA SER A 597 -10.81 -9.62 10.52
C SER A 597 -9.78 -8.48 10.48
N ASN A 598 -9.60 -7.83 9.32
CA ASN A 598 -8.68 -6.70 9.17
C ASN A 598 -9.13 -5.47 9.99
N LEU A 599 -10.44 -5.27 10.12
CA LEU A 599 -11.01 -4.19 10.92
C LEU A 599 -10.87 -4.47 12.42
N VAL A 600 -10.95 -5.73 12.84
CA VAL A 600 -10.68 -6.14 14.22
C VAL A 600 -9.24 -5.81 14.61
N GLN A 601 -8.28 -6.06 13.72
CA GLN A 601 -6.88 -5.70 13.95
C GLN A 601 -6.72 -4.19 14.12
N GLN A 602 -7.31 -3.39 13.23
CA GLN A 602 -7.27 -1.93 13.33
C GLN A 602 -7.87 -1.42 14.64
N LEU A 603 -8.99 -2.00 15.09
CA LEU A 603 -9.62 -1.61 16.35
C LEU A 603 -8.72 -1.83 17.58
N ASN A 604 -7.79 -2.79 17.52
CA ASN A 604 -6.83 -3.03 18.59
C ASN A 604 -5.69 -2.00 18.61
N GLU A 605 -5.47 -1.25 17.53
CA GLU A 605 -4.46 -0.19 17.48
C GLU A 605 -4.80 0.92 18.47
N GLN A 606 -3.79 1.46 19.15
CA GLN A 606 -3.97 2.50 20.15
C GLN A 606 -4.78 3.69 19.61
N HIS A 607 -4.34 4.20 18.46
CA HIS A 607 -4.89 5.37 17.77
C HIS A 607 -5.71 4.96 16.55
N PHE A 608 -6.60 3.97 16.71
CA PHE A 608 -7.37 3.48 15.56
C PHE A 608 -8.15 4.61 14.88
N TYR A 609 -8.11 4.59 13.56
CA TYR A 609 -8.91 5.44 12.71
C TYR A 609 -9.49 4.57 11.61
N MET A 610 -10.78 4.26 11.74
CA MET A 610 -11.52 3.58 10.69
C MET A 610 -12.29 4.60 9.86
N ASN A 611 -12.27 4.36 8.56
CA ASN A 611 -12.91 5.21 7.60
C ASN A 611 -13.94 4.37 6.81
N LEU A 612 -15.02 4.99 6.34
CA LEU A 612 -16.10 4.30 5.62
C LEU A 612 -15.62 3.47 4.42
N ASN A 613 -14.55 3.87 3.73
CA ASN A 613 -13.95 3.11 2.64
C ASN A 613 -13.29 1.80 3.13
N GLN A 614 -12.62 1.80 4.29
CA GLN A 614 -12.09 0.58 4.90
C GLN A 614 -13.22 -0.39 5.27
N ILE A 615 -14.34 0.13 5.76
CA ILE A 615 -15.55 -0.67 6.06
C ILE A 615 -16.19 -1.22 4.77
N ALA A 616 -16.19 -0.43 3.69
CA ALA A 616 -16.77 -0.83 2.42
C ALA A 616 -15.99 -1.95 1.70
N GLN A 617 -14.67 -2.04 1.89
CA GLN A 617 -13.84 -3.07 1.23
C GLN A 617 -14.30 -4.51 1.52
N PRO A 618 -14.46 -4.95 2.79
CA PRO A 618 -14.94 -6.30 3.06
C PRO A 618 -16.38 -6.51 2.57
N LEU A 619 -17.25 -5.49 2.60
CA LEU A 619 -18.62 -5.58 2.11
C LEU A 619 -18.71 -5.82 0.59
N LYS A 620 -17.73 -5.33 -0.16
CA LYS A 620 -17.66 -5.43 -1.63
C LYS A 620 -17.28 -6.81 -2.14
N VAL A 621 -16.53 -7.57 -1.34
CA VAL A 621 -16.00 -8.89 -1.72
C VAL A 621 -16.84 -10.05 -1.16
N ILE A 622 -17.94 -9.74 -0.47
CA ILE A 622 -18.90 -10.76 -0.03
C ILE A 622 -19.44 -11.53 -1.24
N ASP A 623 -19.49 -12.86 -1.14
CA ASP A 623 -20.04 -13.73 -2.18
C ASP A 623 -21.49 -13.34 -2.52
N GLN A 624 -21.69 -12.92 -3.76
CA GLN A 624 -22.98 -12.54 -4.30
C GLN A 624 -24.03 -13.65 -4.13
N LYS A 625 -23.66 -14.93 -4.24
CA LYS A 625 -24.59 -16.06 -4.04
C LYS A 625 -25.07 -16.19 -2.60
N LYS A 626 -24.26 -15.77 -1.62
CA LYS A 626 -24.69 -15.71 -0.21
C LYS A 626 -25.70 -14.57 -0.02
N LEU A 627 -25.45 -13.40 -0.63
CA LEU A 627 -26.38 -12.27 -0.57
C LEU A 627 -27.72 -12.57 -1.26
N GLU A 628 -27.71 -13.23 -2.41
CA GLU A 628 -28.92 -13.61 -3.17
C GLU A 628 -29.88 -14.51 -2.38
N LYS A 629 -29.36 -15.29 -1.43
CA LYS A 629 -30.19 -16.15 -0.55
C LYS A 629 -30.90 -15.39 0.56
N ILE A 630 -30.47 -14.16 0.86
CA ILE A 630 -30.95 -13.36 2.00
C ILE A 630 -31.72 -12.12 1.52
N LEU A 631 -31.22 -11.48 0.47
CA LEU A 631 -31.70 -10.19 -0.01
C LEU A 631 -32.57 -10.33 -1.26
N ALA A 632 -33.69 -9.61 -1.28
CA ALA A 632 -34.47 -9.43 -2.50
C ALA A 632 -33.65 -8.69 -3.58
N ALA A 633 -34.02 -8.85 -4.86
CA ALA A 633 -33.29 -8.23 -5.97
C ALA A 633 -33.12 -6.71 -5.81
N SER A 634 -34.17 -6.01 -5.38
CA SER A 634 -34.12 -4.56 -5.08
C SER A 634 -33.12 -4.22 -3.98
N GLN A 635 -33.06 -5.04 -2.92
CA GLN A 635 -32.12 -4.87 -1.81
C GLN A 635 -30.67 -5.16 -2.26
N GLN A 636 -30.44 -6.09 -3.19
CA GLN A 636 -29.12 -6.36 -3.73
C GLN A 636 -28.58 -5.19 -4.56
N GLU A 637 -29.43 -4.54 -5.36
CA GLU A 637 -29.06 -3.33 -6.09
C GLU A 637 -28.71 -2.19 -5.12
N ARG A 638 -29.56 -1.97 -4.10
CA ARG A 638 -29.30 -0.95 -3.07
C ARG A 638 -28.08 -1.28 -2.22
N TRP A 639 -27.77 -2.56 -1.98
CA TRP A 639 -26.54 -2.99 -1.31
C TRP A 639 -25.31 -2.56 -2.09
N LYS A 640 -25.25 -2.88 -3.40
CA LYS A 640 -24.12 -2.49 -4.27
C LYS A 640 -23.95 -0.97 -4.32
N TRP A 641 -25.07 -0.25 -4.42
CA TRP A 641 -25.07 1.20 -4.39
C TRP A 641 -24.57 1.76 -3.05
N ALA A 642 -25.06 1.24 -1.92
CA ALA A 642 -24.68 1.70 -0.58
C ALA A 642 -23.20 1.43 -0.29
N VAL A 643 -22.67 0.26 -0.68
CA VAL A 643 -21.23 -0.03 -0.58
C VAL A 643 -20.41 0.98 -1.39
N THR A 644 -20.84 1.29 -2.62
CA THR A 644 -20.18 2.31 -3.46
C THR A 644 -20.24 3.70 -2.83
N LEU A 645 -21.38 4.06 -2.22
CA LEU A 645 -21.55 5.31 -1.50
C LEU A 645 -20.56 5.42 -0.34
N LEU A 646 -20.42 4.37 0.48
CA LEU A 646 -19.45 4.32 1.57
C LEU A 646 -17.99 4.48 1.09
N GLU A 647 -17.61 3.86 -0.03
CA GLU A 647 -16.28 4.04 -0.65
C GLU A 647 -16.04 5.51 -1.05
N SER A 648 -17.07 6.17 -1.60
CA SER A 648 -16.98 7.53 -2.13
C SER A 648 -16.97 8.63 -1.05
N ARG A 649 -17.69 8.43 0.08
CA ARG A 649 -17.83 9.43 1.15
C ARG A 649 -16.51 9.81 1.85
N ASN A 650 -15.48 8.97 1.78
CA ASN A 650 -14.14 9.33 2.26
C ASN A 650 -13.27 10.05 1.24
N ARG A 651 -13.54 9.84 -0.05
CA ARG A 651 -12.81 10.52 -1.10
C ARG A 651 -13.44 11.89 -1.23
N GLY A 652 -13.01 12.84 -0.41
CA GLY A 652 -13.36 14.28 -0.54
C GLY A 652 -12.95 14.91 -1.88
N GLN A 653 -12.71 14.10 -2.91
CA GLN A 653 -12.34 14.42 -4.27
C GLN A 653 -13.17 13.52 -5.18
N THR A 654 -14.36 13.99 -5.54
CA THR A 654 -14.98 13.50 -6.76
C THR A 654 -14.28 14.27 -7.87
N LYS A 655 -13.56 13.57 -8.77
CA LYS A 655 -12.94 14.23 -9.92
C LYS A 655 -14.05 14.79 -10.79
N VAL A 656 -14.27 16.09 -10.70
CA VAL A 656 -15.05 16.82 -11.69
C VAL A 656 -14.16 16.88 -12.94
N GLU A 657 -14.53 16.14 -13.99
CA GLU A 657 -13.91 16.30 -15.31
C GLU A 657 -14.33 17.66 -15.87
N GLY A 658 -13.56 18.70 -15.55
CA GLY A 658 -13.67 19.99 -16.21
C GLY A 658 -12.84 20.06 -17.49
N PRO A 659 -13.16 20.96 -18.44
CA PRO A 659 -12.28 21.26 -19.56
C PRO A 659 -10.87 21.66 -19.06
N ASP A 660 -9.82 21.26 -19.78
CA ASP A 660 -8.44 21.54 -19.39
C ASP A 660 -8.25 23.07 -19.22
N PRO A 661 -7.79 23.56 -18.06
CA PRO A 661 -7.53 25.00 -17.83
C PRO A 661 -6.63 25.64 -18.89
N LYS A 662 -5.83 24.86 -19.61
CA LYS A 662 -4.97 25.32 -20.71
C LYS A 662 -5.73 25.60 -22.01
N THR A 663 -6.98 25.17 -22.12
CA THR A 663 -7.80 25.27 -23.33
C THR A 663 -8.78 26.44 -23.31
N ILE A 664 -8.90 27.17 -22.20
CA ILE A 664 -9.81 28.31 -22.06
C ILE A 664 -9.11 29.59 -22.56
N PRO A 665 -9.63 30.27 -23.61
CA PRO A 665 -9.04 31.51 -24.11
C PRO A 665 -9.12 32.66 -23.10
N PRO A 666 -8.12 33.57 -23.04
CA PRO A 666 -8.17 34.75 -22.17
C PRO A 666 -9.39 35.63 -22.50
N GLY A 667 -10.25 35.88 -21.50
CA GLY A 667 -11.47 36.68 -21.64
C GLY A 667 -12.79 35.89 -21.79
N GLN A 668 -12.72 34.56 -21.96
CA GLN A 668 -13.90 33.66 -21.85
C GLN A 668 -14.02 32.98 -20.48
N ASP A 669 -13.13 33.31 -19.55
CA ASP A 669 -12.98 32.66 -18.24
C ASP A 669 -14.27 32.65 -17.41
N LEU A 670 -15.07 33.71 -17.41
CA LEU A 670 -16.24 33.80 -16.53
C LEU A 670 -17.41 32.92 -17.01
N VAL A 671 -17.62 32.78 -18.32
CA VAL A 671 -18.68 31.94 -18.88
C VAL A 671 -18.34 30.47 -18.70
N ALA A 672 -17.09 30.07 -19.04
CA ALA A 672 -16.62 28.70 -18.82
C ALA A 672 -16.63 28.29 -17.35
N VAL A 673 -16.36 29.23 -16.43
CA VAL A 673 -16.45 29.02 -14.99
C VAL A 673 -17.90 28.81 -14.54
N GLU A 674 -18.84 29.65 -14.97
CA GLU A 674 -20.27 29.46 -14.65
C GLU A 674 -20.84 28.18 -15.27
N ASP A 675 -20.41 27.80 -16.47
CA ASP A 675 -20.77 26.51 -17.08
C ASP A 675 -20.24 25.34 -16.25
N ALA A 676 -18.98 25.39 -15.79
CA ALA A 676 -18.39 24.36 -14.94
C ALA A 676 -19.06 24.27 -13.56
N ILE A 677 -19.45 25.41 -12.98
CA ILE A 677 -20.23 25.47 -11.73
C ILE A 677 -21.61 24.87 -11.94
N THR A 678 -22.28 25.22 -13.04
CA THR A 678 -23.61 24.74 -13.38
C THR A 678 -23.60 23.23 -13.59
N GLU A 679 -22.63 22.71 -14.34
CA GLU A 679 -22.46 21.28 -14.57
C GLU A 679 -22.15 20.54 -13.26
N LEU A 680 -21.26 21.08 -12.41
CA LEU A 680 -21.00 20.53 -11.09
C LEU A 680 -22.28 20.45 -10.26
N ILE A 681 -23.01 21.56 -10.15
CA ILE A 681 -24.27 21.62 -9.39
C ILE A 681 -25.29 20.63 -9.95
N TYR A 682 -25.42 20.53 -11.27
CA TYR A 682 -26.33 19.59 -11.92
C TYR A 682 -26.00 18.13 -11.61
N GLN A 683 -24.74 17.71 -11.79
CA GLN A 683 -24.28 16.36 -11.46
C GLN A 683 -24.55 16.03 -10.00
N ARG A 684 -24.22 16.97 -9.12
CA ARG A 684 -24.39 16.88 -7.66
C ARG A 684 -25.84 16.81 -7.23
N ASN A 685 -26.72 17.56 -7.88
CA ASN A 685 -28.17 17.48 -7.66
C ASN A 685 -28.72 16.12 -8.07
N ARG A 686 -28.24 15.53 -9.17
CA ARG A 686 -28.62 14.17 -9.58
C ARG A 686 -28.19 13.13 -8.56
N GLU A 687 -26.93 13.16 -8.14
CA GLU A 687 -26.41 12.26 -7.10
C GLU A 687 -27.23 12.38 -5.81
N LYS A 688 -27.52 13.61 -5.37
CA LYS A 688 -28.31 13.87 -4.15
C LYS A 688 -29.76 13.41 -4.29
N LYS A 689 -30.36 13.60 -5.47
CA LYS A 689 -31.71 13.10 -5.79
C LYS A 689 -31.77 11.58 -5.71
N ASP A 690 -30.79 10.90 -6.32
CA ASP A 690 -30.71 9.43 -6.30
C ASP A 690 -30.47 8.92 -4.88
N GLU A 691 -29.63 9.59 -4.09
CA GLU A 691 -29.41 9.31 -2.66
C GLU A 691 -30.74 9.39 -1.88
N ILE A 692 -31.40 10.54 -1.89
CA ILE A 692 -32.65 10.74 -1.11
C ILE A 692 -33.76 9.80 -1.58
N MET A 693 -33.90 9.57 -2.89
CA MET A 693 -34.91 8.66 -3.41
C MET A 693 -34.63 7.22 -2.98
N THR A 694 -33.37 6.81 -2.91
CA THR A 694 -32.97 5.47 -2.44
C THR A 694 -33.33 5.29 -0.97
N LEU A 695 -33.06 6.30 -0.13
CA LEU A 695 -33.47 6.31 1.28
C LEU A 695 -34.98 6.16 1.43
N LEU A 696 -35.77 6.99 0.73
CA LEU A 696 -37.24 6.93 0.84
C LEU A 696 -37.81 5.60 0.32
N LYS A 697 -37.23 5.02 -0.75
CA LYS A 697 -37.63 3.68 -1.22
C LYS A 697 -37.32 2.59 -0.21
N SER A 698 -36.17 2.67 0.46
CA SER A 698 -35.81 1.77 1.55
C SER A 698 -36.87 1.80 2.66
N GLU A 699 -37.26 3.01 3.10
CA GLU A 699 -38.31 3.21 4.10
C GLU A 699 -39.67 2.69 3.65
N ILE A 700 -40.08 2.95 2.40
CA ILE A 700 -41.32 2.43 1.82
C ILE A 700 -41.33 0.90 1.84
N GLU A 701 -40.23 0.27 1.46
CA GLU A 701 -40.16 -1.19 1.39
C GLU A 701 -40.32 -1.83 2.77
N ILE A 702 -39.68 -1.25 3.80
CA ILE A 702 -39.81 -1.70 5.19
C ILE A 702 -41.22 -1.48 5.71
N GLY A 703 -41.74 -0.27 5.54
CA GLY A 703 -43.10 0.08 5.92
C GLY A 703 -44.14 -0.81 5.26
N SER A 704 -43.95 -1.08 3.96
CA SER A 704 -44.82 -1.97 3.18
C SER A 704 -44.85 -3.39 3.72
N ARG A 705 -43.70 -3.96 4.11
CA ARG A 705 -43.66 -5.31 4.70
C ARG A 705 -44.29 -5.34 6.08
N ALA A 706 -43.95 -4.39 6.94
CA ALA A 706 -44.42 -4.34 8.33
C ALA A 706 -45.92 -4.09 8.42
N ALA A 707 -46.42 -3.09 7.67
CA ALA A 707 -47.82 -2.68 7.66
C ALA A 707 -48.68 -3.44 6.63
N LYS A 708 -48.10 -4.37 5.86
CA LYS A 708 -48.77 -5.18 4.83
C LYS A 708 -49.55 -4.31 3.83
N LEU A 709 -48.89 -3.27 3.32
CA LEU A 709 -49.51 -2.30 2.43
C LEU A 709 -49.87 -2.92 1.08
N SER A 710 -50.96 -2.42 0.47
CA SER A 710 -51.34 -2.83 -0.88
C SER A 710 -50.38 -2.23 -1.91
N PRO A 711 -50.24 -2.85 -3.10
CA PRO A 711 -49.42 -2.29 -4.17
C PRO A 711 -49.81 -0.85 -4.55
N GLU A 712 -51.10 -0.52 -4.51
CA GLU A 712 -51.61 0.82 -4.80
C GLU A 712 -51.11 1.86 -3.78
N VAL A 713 -51.16 1.55 -2.48
CA VAL A 713 -50.63 2.43 -1.43
C VAL A 713 -49.13 2.61 -1.60
N VAL A 714 -48.39 1.54 -1.95
CA VAL A 714 -46.95 1.62 -2.21
C VAL A 714 -46.64 2.55 -3.38
N GLU A 715 -47.38 2.48 -4.50
CA GLU A 715 -47.20 3.38 -5.63
C GLU A 715 -47.48 4.85 -5.28
N GLN A 716 -48.50 5.10 -4.46
CA GLN A 716 -48.83 6.44 -3.96
C GLN A 716 -47.72 6.97 -3.04
N LEU A 717 -47.16 6.13 -2.16
CA LEU A 717 -46.01 6.48 -1.33
C LEU A 717 -44.75 6.75 -2.16
N ILE A 718 -44.51 6.00 -3.24
CA ILE A 718 -43.41 6.29 -4.17
C ILE A 718 -43.59 7.66 -4.83
N THR A 719 -44.83 8.04 -5.13
CA THR A 719 -45.15 9.37 -5.69
C THR A 719 -44.90 10.46 -4.64
N ALA A 720 -45.34 10.25 -3.40
CA ALA A 720 -45.04 11.15 -2.28
C ALA A 720 -43.53 11.29 -2.04
N ALA A 721 -42.79 10.18 -2.14
CA ALA A 721 -41.34 10.17 -2.00
C ALA A 721 -40.66 11.01 -3.07
N LYS A 722 -41.09 10.94 -4.34
CA LYS A 722 -40.57 11.83 -5.40
C LYS A 722 -40.78 13.31 -5.04
N GLY A 723 -41.96 13.67 -4.54
CA GLY A 723 -42.25 15.04 -4.10
C GLY A 723 -41.38 15.49 -2.93
N ALA A 724 -41.21 14.62 -1.92
CA ALA A 724 -40.32 14.88 -0.78
C ALA A 724 -38.85 15.00 -1.22
N THR A 725 -38.40 14.17 -2.16
CA THR A 725 -37.07 14.26 -2.76
C THR A 725 -36.88 15.60 -3.45
N ASP A 726 -37.82 16.03 -4.29
CA ASP A 726 -37.71 17.31 -5.01
C ASP A 726 -37.69 18.50 -4.03
N GLU A 727 -38.49 18.46 -2.96
CA GLU A 727 -38.48 19.48 -1.90
C GLU A 727 -37.10 19.58 -1.21
N VAL A 728 -36.51 18.46 -0.82
CA VAL A 728 -35.19 18.43 -0.16
C VAL A 728 -34.07 18.81 -1.12
N VAL A 729 -34.07 18.28 -2.35
CA VAL A 729 -33.05 18.59 -3.36
C VAL A 729 -33.08 20.08 -3.70
N HIS A 730 -34.26 20.70 -3.80
CA HIS A 730 -34.36 22.14 -4.01
C HIS A 730 -33.72 22.94 -2.85
N GLN A 731 -33.93 22.54 -1.59
CA GLN A 731 -33.28 23.20 -0.45
C GLN A 731 -31.76 23.00 -0.47
N TRP A 732 -31.31 21.77 -0.77
CA TRP A 732 -29.89 21.45 -0.85
C TRP A 732 -29.20 22.19 -1.99
N ASP A 733 -29.80 22.24 -3.17
CA ASP A 733 -29.28 22.94 -4.37
C ASP A 733 -28.98 24.40 -4.05
N ASN A 734 -29.93 25.12 -3.44
CA ASN A 734 -29.73 26.52 -3.05
C ASN A 734 -28.54 26.70 -2.08
N ASN A 735 -28.40 25.78 -1.11
CA ASN A 735 -27.33 25.81 -0.13
C ASN A 735 -25.97 25.45 -0.75
N PHE A 736 -25.94 24.41 -1.60
CA PHE A 736 -24.75 23.94 -2.29
C PHE A 736 -24.25 24.96 -3.31
N ALA A 737 -25.15 25.54 -4.10
CA ALA A 737 -24.84 26.60 -5.04
C ALA A 737 -24.25 27.83 -4.32
N SER A 738 -24.82 28.21 -3.17
CA SER A 738 -24.29 29.29 -2.34
C SER A 738 -22.90 28.96 -1.78
N TYR A 739 -22.68 27.71 -1.35
CA TYR A 739 -21.39 27.23 -0.87
C TYR A 739 -20.32 27.24 -1.97
N VAL A 740 -20.62 26.66 -3.14
CA VAL A 740 -19.72 26.63 -4.31
C VAL A 740 -19.36 28.06 -4.71
N ARG A 741 -20.34 28.94 -4.87
CA ARG A 741 -20.12 30.36 -5.23
C ARG A 741 -19.33 31.12 -4.18
N GLY A 742 -19.54 30.83 -2.90
CA GLY A 742 -18.73 31.39 -1.81
C GLY A 742 -17.26 30.96 -1.89
N ARG A 743 -16.98 29.70 -2.25
CA ARG A 743 -15.62 29.15 -2.34
C ARG A 743 -14.80 29.68 -3.52
N ILE A 744 -15.46 30.02 -4.63
CA ILE A 744 -14.81 30.57 -5.83
C ILE A 744 -14.72 32.10 -5.83
N LYS A 745 -15.38 32.77 -4.88
CA LYS A 745 -15.42 34.24 -4.84
C LYS A 745 -14.01 34.80 -4.69
N GLY A 746 -13.54 35.53 -5.71
CA GLY A 746 -12.19 36.10 -5.74
C GLY A 746 -11.09 35.12 -6.15
N ALA A 747 -11.42 33.89 -6.53
CA ALA A 747 -10.46 32.93 -7.06
C ALA A 747 -10.02 33.29 -8.49
N ASN A 748 -8.75 33.04 -8.81
CA ASN A 748 -8.23 33.12 -10.16
C ASN A 748 -8.82 31.98 -11.01
N PRO A 749 -9.24 32.20 -12.26
CA PRO A 749 -9.78 31.16 -13.13
C PRO A 749 -8.94 29.88 -13.25
N ARG A 750 -7.60 29.97 -13.23
CA ARG A 750 -6.70 28.81 -13.20
C ARG A 750 -6.84 27.95 -11.94
N THR A 751 -7.24 28.54 -10.82
CA THR A 751 -7.44 27.86 -9.53
C THR A 751 -8.89 27.41 -9.33
N ILE A 752 -9.85 27.92 -10.11
CA ILE A 752 -11.26 27.56 -9.97
C ILE A 752 -11.49 26.08 -10.23
N HIS A 753 -10.86 25.48 -11.24
CA HIS A 753 -10.99 24.03 -11.48
C HIS A 753 -10.44 23.20 -10.32
N GLN A 754 -9.33 23.60 -9.71
CA GLN A 754 -8.79 22.93 -8.53
C GLN A 754 -9.75 23.06 -7.35
N ILE A 755 -10.32 24.26 -7.13
CA ILE A 755 -11.32 24.49 -6.09
C ILE A 755 -12.55 23.63 -6.34
N LEU A 756 -13.12 23.63 -7.54
CA LEU A 756 -14.30 22.83 -7.90
C LEU A 756 -14.02 21.32 -7.76
N SER A 757 -12.83 20.85 -8.13
CA SER A 757 -12.42 19.45 -7.91
C SER A 757 -12.26 19.10 -6.43
N GLY A 758 -12.01 20.10 -5.58
CA GLY A 758 -11.93 20.00 -4.13
C GLY A 758 -13.24 20.32 -3.41
N VAL A 759 -14.31 20.72 -4.13
CA VAL A 759 -15.67 20.85 -3.59
C VAL A 759 -16.30 19.44 -3.58
N GLY A 760 -15.68 18.56 -2.79
CA GLY A 760 -16.17 17.22 -2.49
C GLY A 760 -16.95 17.20 -1.17
N ASN A 761 -18.02 16.39 -1.14
CA ASN A 761 -18.84 16.07 0.05
C ASN A 761 -19.38 17.28 0.82
N TYR A 762 -20.05 18.21 0.13
CA TYR A 762 -20.88 19.18 0.82
C TYR A 762 -22.06 18.46 1.47
N ASN A 763 -21.96 18.28 2.79
CA ASN A 763 -23.04 17.81 3.64
C ASN A 763 -23.24 18.86 4.74
N ASN A 764 -24.39 19.55 4.73
CA ASN A 764 -24.71 20.53 5.76
C ASN A 764 -25.50 19.91 6.93
N GLY A 765 -25.84 18.61 6.86
CA GLY A 765 -26.56 17.87 7.89
C GLY A 765 -28.01 18.31 8.13
N ARG A 766 -28.60 19.12 7.24
CA ARG A 766 -29.95 19.68 7.41
C ARG A 766 -31.04 18.94 6.62
N GLU A 767 -30.66 18.08 5.68
CA GLU A 767 -31.63 17.34 4.88
C GLU A 767 -32.31 16.26 5.73
N LYS A 768 -33.63 16.39 5.91
CA LYS A 768 -34.46 15.41 6.63
C LYS A 768 -35.65 15.01 5.75
N PRO A 769 -35.46 14.11 4.76
CA PRO A 769 -36.51 13.78 3.80
C PRO A 769 -37.76 13.17 4.44
N LEU A 770 -37.58 12.39 5.50
CA LEU A 770 -38.68 11.84 6.32
C LEU A 770 -39.42 12.89 7.14
N GLU A 771 -38.86 14.09 7.29
CA GLU A 771 -39.47 15.18 8.04
C GLU A 771 -40.22 16.17 7.16
N THR A 772 -40.20 16.00 5.83
CA THR A 772 -40.88 16.90 4.88
C THR A 772 -42.39 16.89 5.09
N GLY A 773 -43.03 18.04 4.86
CA GLY A 773 -44.48 18.17 5.01
C GLY A 773 -45.25 17.25 4.05
N ILE A 774 -44.75 17.09 2.82
CA ILE A 774 -45.32 16.20 1.80
C ILE A 774 -45.30 14.75 2.28
N TRP A 775 -44.16 14.29 2.79
CA TRP A 775 -44.01 12.92 3.27
C TRP A 775 -44.92 12.61 4.45
N LYS A 776 -44.85 13.41 5.52
CA LYS A 776 -45.67 13.19 6.74
C LYS A 776 -47.16 13.21 6.44
N ARG A 777 -47.61 14.17 5.64
CA ARG A 777 -49.02 14.28 5.24
C ARG A 777 -49.46 13.06 4.44
N SER A 778 -48.62 12.58 3.53
CA SER A 778 -48.94 11.39 2.73
C SER A 778 -49.07 10.15 3.60
N LEU A 779 -48.15 9.93 4.56
CA LEU A 779 -48.28 8.84 5.53
C LEU A 779 -49.61 8.92 6.29
N SER A 780 -49.98 10.10 6.82
CA SER A 780 -51.24 10.27 7.57
C SER A 780 -52.52 10.08 6.74
N LEU A 781 -52.45 10.27 5.43
CA LEU A 781 -53.60 10.12 4.53
C LEU A 781 -53.75 8.68 4.01
N LEU A 782 -52.63 7.98 3.86
CA LEU A 782 -52.57 6.69 3.19
C LEU A 782 -52.59 5.50 4.16
N LEU A 783 -52.17 5.71 5.41
CA LEU A 783 -52.08 4.67 6.41
C LEU A 783 -53.18 4.82 7.45
N ASP A 784 -53.80 3.69 7.83
CA ASP A 784 -54.62 3.64 9.03
C ASP A 784 -53.76 3.60 10.31
N GLU A 785 -54.40 3.64 11.48
CA GLU A 785 -53.72 3.65 12.78
C GLU A 785 -52.89 2.37 13.01
N SER A 786 -53.41 1.20 12.63
CA SER A 786 -52.70 -0.07 12.79
C SER A 786 -51.47 -0.14 11.87
N GLN A 787 -51.60 0.33 10.64
CA GLN A 787 -50.52 0.40 9.67
C GLN A 787 -49.45 1.41 10.09
N THR A 788 -49.87 2.56 10.60
CA THR A 788 -48.97 3.59 11.15
C THR A 788 -48.16 3.04 12.32
N GLN A 789 -48.81 2.36 13.26
CA GLN A 789 -48.13 1.75 14.40
C GLN A 789 -47.15 0.66 13.97
N ALA A 790 -47.54 -0.21 13.03
CA ALA A 790 -46.66 -1.26 12.51
C ALA A 790 -45.43 -0.69 11.79
N TRP A 791 -45.60 0.38 11.01
CA TRP A 791 -44.49 1.09 10.39
C TRP A 791 -43.57 1.69 11.44
N GLN A 792 -44.11 2.45 12.40
CA GLN A 792 -43.32 3.09 13.46
C GLN A 792 -42.50 2.07 14.25
N THR A 793 -43.11 0.95 14.65
CA THR A 793 -42.39 -0.13 15.34
C THR A 793 -41.25 -0.70 14.48
N ALA A 794 -41.45 -0.87 13.18
CA ALA A 794 -40.38 -1.33 12.29
C ALA A 794 -39.23 -0.31 12.20
N THR A 795 -39.53 0.98 12.09
CA THR A 795 -38.52 2.06 12.08
C THR A 795 -37.78 2.16 13.43
N GLU A 796 -38.48 2.05 14.55
CA GLU A 796 -37.89 2.07 15.89
C GLU A 796 -36.98 0.86 16.14
N ASN A 797 -37.36 -0.33 15.67
CA ASN A 797 -36.54 -1.53 15.76
C ASN A 797 -35.21 -1.34 15.02
N ARG A 798 -35.25 -0.79 13.81
CA ARG A 798 -34.06 -0.48 12.99
C ARG A 798 -33.12 0.51 13.67
N GLU A 799 -33.66 1.62 14.16
CA GLU A 799 -32.92 2.61 14.95
C GLU A 799 -32.29 1.99 16.20
N THR A 800 -33.03 1.10 16.87
CA THR A 800 -32.53 0.37 18.04
C THR A 800 -31.38 -0.56 17.67
N MET A 801 -31.47 -1.29 16.56
CA MET A 801 -30.39 -2.15 16.06
C MET A 801 -29.14 -1.35 15.72
N ARG A 802 -29.27 -0.21 15.05
CA ARG A 802 -28.16 0.71 14.77
C ARG A 802 -27.51 1.23 16.04
N ARG A 803 -28.30 1.70 17.01
CA ARG A 803 -27.78 2.20 18.30
C ARG A 803 -27.09 1.09 19.10
N ASN A 804 -27.63 -0.13 19.07
CA ASN A 804 -27.01 -1.30 19.69
C ASN A 804 -25.70 -1.69 19.02
N ALA A 805 -25.60 -1.60 17.69
CA ALA A 805 -24.35 -1.82 16.97
C ALA A 805 -23.28 -0.80 17.38
N ILE A 806 -23.65 0.49 17.44
CA ILE A 806 -22.75 1.57 17.90
C ILE A 806 -22.33 1.35 19.36
N ALA A 807 -23.27 1.09 20.26
CA ALA A 807 -22.98 0.83 21.67
C ALA A 807 -22.10 -0.41 21.85
N SER A 808 -22.31 -1.45 21.05
CA SER A 808 -21.46 -2.65 21.06
C SER A 808 -20.05 -2.33 20.59
N MET A 809 -19.90 -1.53 19.52
CA MET A 809 -18.60 -1.06 19.04
C MET A 809 -17.83 -0.28 20.11
N VAL A 810 -18.49 0.66 20.80
CA VAL A 810 -17.90 1.40 21.92
C VAL A 810 -17.52 0.45 23.06
N SER A 811 -18.42 -0.48 23.40
CA SER A 811 -18.19 -1.46 24.47
C SER A 811 -16.96 -2.33 24.22
N VAL A 812 -16.81 -2.91 23.03
CA VAL A 812 -15.70 -3.84 22.73
C VAL A 812 -14.35 -3.12 22.62
N TYR A 813 -14.36 -1.84 22.29
CA TYR A 813 -13.16 -1.00 22.34
C TYR A 813 -12.64 -0.87 23.78
N PHE A 814 -13.53 -0.60 24.74
CA PHE A 814 -13.16 -0.50 26.16
C PHE A 814 -12.95 -1.86 26.84
N GLU A 815 -13.61 -2.92 26.35
CA GLU A 815 -13.41 -4.29 26.84
C GLU A 815 -11.95 -4.72 26.78
N GLY A 816 -11.27 -4.44 25.67
CA GLY A 816 -9.83 -4.73 25.52
C GLY A 816 -8.90 -3.77 26.26
N ARG A 817 -9.25 -2.47 26.33
CA ARG A 817 -8.37 -1.44 26.93
C ARG A 817 -8.43 -1.38 28.45
N LEU A 818 -9.59 -1.69 29.02
CA LEU A 818 -9.81 -1.74 30.47
C LEU A 818 -9.75 -3.17 31.00
N GLY A 819 -9.50 -4.17 30.14
CA GLY A 819 -9.49 -5.58 30.50
C GLY A 819 -10.76 -5.98 31.25
N LEU A 820 -11.93 -5.65 30.70
CA LEU A 820 -13.22 -5.92 31.32
C LEU A 820 -13.52 -7.42 31.26
N ASP A 821 -14.11 -7.96 32.34
CA ASP A 821 -14.67 -9.31 32.30
C ASP A 821 -16.04 -9.34 31.59
N GLU A 822 -16.59 -10.53 31.33
CA GLU A 822 -17.85 -10.70 30.60
C GLU A 822 -19.03 -9.97 31.28
N LYS A 823 -19.08 -9.98 32.62
CA LYS A 823 -20.13 -9.33 33.39
C LYS A 823 -20.02 -7.82 33.28
N GLN A 824 -18.82 -7.28 33.41
CA GLN A 824 -18.53 -5.85 33.25
C GLN A 824 -18.82 -5.39 31.82
N GLY A 825 -18.35 -6.14 30.81
CA GLY A 825 -18.59 -5.83 29.40
C GLY A 825 -20.08 -5.80 29.05
N THR A 826 -20.85 -6.78 29.54
CA THR A 826 -22.32 -6.82 29.36
C THR A 826 -23.01 -5.64 30.03
N ALA A 827 -22.66 -5.35 31.28
CA ALA A 827 -23.25 -4.23 32.02
C ALA A 827 -22.86 -2.86 31.43
N LEU A 828 -21.61 -2.71 30.95
CA LEU A 828 -21.16 -1.51 30.25
C LEU A 828 -21.97 -1.31 28.96
N ARG A 829 -22.11 -2.36 28.14
CA ARG A 829 -22.89 -2.30 26.89
C ARG A 829 -24.32 -1.84 27.15
N ALA A 830 -24.98 -2.36 28.18
CA ALA A 830 -26.34 -1.92 28.54
C ALA A 830 -26.41 -0.43 28.89
N LYS A 831 -25.45 0.09 29.67
CA LYS A 831 -25.37 1.53 29.98
C LYS A 831 -25.05 2.38 28.74
N LEU A 832 -24.17 1.88 27.88
CA LEU A 832 -23.80 2.53 26.62
C LEU A 832 -24.98 2.60 25.65
N THR A 833 -25.81 1.55 25.56
CA THR A 833 -27.04 1.59 24.76
C THR A 833 -27.94 2.75 25.20
N THR A 834 -28.18 2.90 26.51
CA THR A 834 -28.95 4.02 27.05
C THR A 834 -28.30 5.37 26.76
N ALA A 835 -26.98 5.48 26.92
CA ALA A 835 -26.25 6.72 26.67
C ALA A 835 -26.27 7.11 25.18
N VAL A 836 -26.06 6.15 24.27
CA VAL A 836 -26.15 6.36 22.81
C VAL A 836 -27.59 6.72 22.41
N GLN A 837 -28.60 6.10 23.01
CA GLN A 837 -30.00 6.48 22.75
C GLN A 837 -30.31 7.91 23.21
N THR A 838 -29.74 8.33 24.34
CA THR A 838 -30.01 9.65 24.94
C THR A 838 -29.27 10.77 24.23
N TYR A 839 -27.97 10.59 23.98
CA TYR A 839 -27.05 11.63 23.51
C TYR A 839 -26.58 11.42 22.06
N GLY A 840 -26.78 10.24 21.47
CA GLY A 840 -26.34 9.90 20.11
C GLY A 840 -26.74 10.91 19.04
N PRO A 841 -28.01 11.38 18.98
CA PRO A 841 -28.42 12.41 18.02
C PRO A 841 -27.65 13.72 18.16
N ASP A 842 -27.30 14.09 19.40
CA ASP A 842 -26.58 15.32 19.71
C ASP A 842 -25.08 15.19 19.37
N ILE A 843 -24.51 13.99 19.57
CA ILE A 843 -23.15 13.65 19.12
C ILE A 843 -23.08 13.65 17.59
N GLU A 844 -23.98 12.93 16.90
CA GLU A 844 -24.03 12.90 15.44
C GLU A 844 -24.17 14.32 14.87
N SER A 845 -25.09 15.13 15.42
CA SER A 845 -25.26 16.54 15.06
C SER A 845 -23.98 17.36 15.21
N TYR A 846 -23.21 17.13 16.28
CA TYR A 846 -21.93 17.82 16.51
C TYR A 846 -20.88 17.47 15.45
N PHE A 847 -20.79 16.19 15.08
CA PHE A 847 -19.80 15.66 14.12
C PHE A 847 -20.30 15.59 12.67
N THR A 848 -21.45 16.21 12.34
CA THR A 848 -22.03 16.21 10.98
C THR A 848 -21.08 16.72 9.88
N SER A 849 -20.15 17.61 10.22
CA SER A 849 -19.18 18.16 9.26
C SER A 849 -17.97 17.27 9.00
N TRP A 850 -17.88 16.12 9.67
CA TRP A 850 -16.71 15.25 9.62
C TRP A 850 -16.90 14.17 8.55
N SER A 851 -15.80 13.78 7.91
CA SER A 851 -15.83 12.80 6.81
C SER A 851 -16.10 11.37 7.30
N SER A 852 -15.95 11.09 8.59
CA SER A 852 -16.17 9.77 9.18
C SER A 852 -17.06 9.89 10.43
N PRO A 853 -17.99 8.94 10.66
CA PRO A 853 -18.76 8.88 11.90
C PRO A 853 -17.87 8.88 13.15
N TRP A 854 -18.34 9.54 14.21
CA TRP A 854 -17.61 9.73 15.47
C TRP A 854 -17.22 8.42 16.17
N TYR A 855 -18.00 7.35 15.96
CA TYR A 855 -17.74 6.02 16.55
C TYR A 855 -16.66 5.23 15.80
N LEU A 856 -16.07 5.78 14.73
CA LEU A 856 -14.97 5.17 13.98
C LEU A 856 -13.59 5.77 14.31
N GLN A 857 -13.50 6.61 15.35
CA GLN A 857 -12.27 7.34 15.68
C GLN A 857 -11.96 7.23 17.18
N TYR A 858 -10.69 6.93 17.51
CA TYR A 858 -10.27 6.66 18.88
C TYR A 858 -10.54 7.78 19.88
N TYR A 859 -10.53 9.04 19.45
CA TYR A 859 -10.64 10.19 20.35
C TYR A 859 -12.10 10.63 20.59
N SER A 860 -13.07 10.17 19.79
CA SER A 860 -14.50 10.45 19.97
C SER A 860 -15.34 9.23 20.36
N ILE A 861 -14.82 8.00 20.18
CA ILE A 861 -15.55 6.78 20.54
C ILE A 861 -15.92 6.72 22.04
N GLY A 862 -15.15 7.37 22.91
CA GLY A 862 -15.40 7.43 24.36
C GLY A 862 -16.54 8.37 24.79
N LEU A 863 -17.12 9.15 23.88
CA LEU A 863 -18.13 10.16 24.23
C LEU A 863 -19.35 9.63 24.98
N PRO A 864 -19.96 8.47 24.62
CA PRO A 864 -21.11 7.98 25.37
C PRO A 864 -20.80 7.63 26.83
N LEU A 865 -19.54 7.37 27.21
CA LEU A 865 -19.18 7.12 28.61
C LEU A 865 -19.36 8.37 29.47
N MET A 866 -19.17 9.57 28.90
CA MET A 866 -19.41 10.84 29.62
C MET A 866 -20.89 11.04 29.95
N GLY A 867 -21.79 10.40 29.21
CA GLY A 867 -23.22 10.39 29.48
C GLY A 867 -23.65 9.42 30.57
N ILE A 868 -22.75 8.54 31.05
CA ILE A 868 -23.01 7.62 32.15
C ILE A 868 -22.63 8.34 33.45
N PRO A 869 -23.50 8.37 34.49
CA PRO A 869 -23.16 8.98 35.76
C PRO A 869 -21.87 8.38 36.34
N GLU A 870 -20.94 9.24 36.77
CA GLU A 870 -19.63 8.82 37.28
C GLU A 870 -19.73 7.77 38.40
N LYS A 871 -20.72 7.91 39.28
CA LYS A 871 -21.01 6.94 40.34
C LYS A 871 -21.28 5.55 39.76
N GLU A 872 -22.06 5.44 38.70
CA GLU A 872 -22.37 4.17 38.05
C GLU A 872 -21.16 3.58 37.33
N LEU A 873 -20.29 4.42 36.74
CA LEU A 873 -19.02 3.96 36.17
C LEU A 873 -18.08 3.44 37.26
N LYS A 874 -17.97 4.13 38.40
CA LYS A 874 -17.15 3.69 39.55
C LYS A 874 -17.69 2.42 40.23
N GLU A 875 -18.99 2.17 40.16
CA GLU A 875 -19.59 0.91 40.63
C GLU A 875 -19.35 -0.25 39.66
N LEU A 876 -19.25 0.04 38.36
CA LEU A 876 -19.04 -0.94 37.31
C LEU A 876 -17.56 -1.33 37.13
N LEU A 877 -16.68 -0.34 37.16
CA LEU A 877 -15.25 -0.48 36.94
C LEU A 877 -14.52 -0.66 38.28
N SER A 878 -13.44 -1.45 38.29
CA SER A 878 -12.51 -1.45 39.41
C SER A 878 -11.83 -0.08 39.54
N LYS A 879 -11.21 0.18 40.70
CA LYS A 879 -10.47 1.42 40.93
C LYS A 879 -9.37 1.64 39.87
N ASP A 880 -8.66 0.58 39.51
CA ASP A 880 -7.57 0.63 38.53
C ASP A 880 -8.11 0.86 37.12
N GLN A 881 -9.20 0.16 36.75
CA GLN A 881 -9.89 0.37 35.47
C GLN A 881 -10.43 1.80 35.33
N PHE A 882 -11.01 2.35 36.39
CA PHE A 882 -11.48 3.73 36.40
C PHE A 882 -10.33 4.74 36.27
N THR A 883 -9.19 4.46 36.92
CA THR A 883 -7.98 5.28 36.81
C THR A 883 -7.44 5.27 35.38
N ILE A 884 -7.40 4.10 34.73
CA ILE A 884 -7.01 3.98 33.32
C ILE A 884 -7.97 4.79 32.42
N TRP A 885 -9.28 4.70 32.66
CA TRP A 885 -10.28 5.51 31.96
C TRP A 885 -10.00 7.01 32.07
N GLU A 886 -9.83 7.51 33.29
CA GLU A 886 -9.57 8.92 33.59
C GLU A 886 -8.29 9.42 32.92
N GLN A 887 -7.20 8.67 33.03
CA GLN A 887 -5.88 9.09 32.55
C GLN A 887 -5.72 8.98 31.04
N GLN A 888 -6.29 7.94 30.40
CA GLN A 888 -5.99 7.64 29.00
C GLN A 888 -7.10 8.07 28.03
N PHE A 889 -8.35 8.16 28.48
CA PHE A 889 -9.49 8.28 27.55
C PHE A 889 -10.40 9.46 27.86
N GLN A 890 -10.61 9.80 29.14
CA GLN A 890 -11.56 10.85 29.53
C GLN A 890 -11.18 12.22 28.94
N GLY A 891 -9.90 12.57 28.92
CA GLY A 891 -9.44 13.86 28.37
C GLY A 891 -9.87 14.09 26.92
N ASN A 892 -9.87 13.04 26.09
CA ASN A 892 -10.31 13.14 24.70
C ASN A 892 -11.82 13.40 24.58
N ALA A 893 -12.63 12.71 25.39
CA ALA A 893 -14.08 12.87 25.40
C ALA A 893 -14.54 14.19 26.04
N ALA A 894 -13.88 14.61 27.12
CA ALA A 894 -14.19 15.82 27.86
C ALA A 894 -14.12 17.10 27.00
N ASN A 895 -13.19 17.14 26.04
CA ASN A 895 -13.02 18.27 25.12
C ASN A 895 -14.28 18.61 24.30
N TYR A 896 -15.19 17.67 24.12
CA TYR A 896 -16.40 17.84 23.32
C TYR A 896 -17.69 17.79 24.13
N TRP A 897 -17.64 17.20 25.34
CA TRP A 897 -18.83 16.81 26.08
C TRP A 897 -19.74 17.99 26.45
N ASP A 898 -19.19 19.11 26.92
CA ASP A 898 -19.99 20.29 27.30
C ASP A 898 -20.85 20.81 26.13
N SER A 899 -20.33 20.75 24.91
CA SER A 899 -21.08 21.14 23.71
C SER A 899 -22.20 20.16 23.38
N ILE A 900 -21.94 18.86 23.54
CA ILE A 900 -22.93 17.79 23.32
C ILE A 900 -24.04 17.88 24.37
N GLU A 901 -23.68 18.04 25.64
CA GLU A 901 -24.64 18.16 26.75
C GLU A 901 -25.51 19.42 26.60
N SER A 902 -24.93 20.53 26.19
CA SER A 902 -25.65 21.77 25.88
C SER A 902 -26.65 21.57 24.74
N ARG A 903 -26.25 20.91 23.65
CA ARG A 903 -27.15 20.58 22.51
C ARG A 903 -28.30 19.68 22.95
N HIS A 904 -28.00 18.65 23.75
CA HIS A 904 -29.01 17.77 24.32
C HIS A 904 -30.04 18.55 25.15
N LYS A 905 -29.59 19.39 26.09
CA LYS A 905 -30.45 20.25 26.90
C LYS A 905 -31.33 21.19 26.06
N GLN A 906 -30.82 21.67 24.92
CA GLN A 906 -31.60 22.51 24.00
C GLN A 906 -32.66 21.69 23.26
N ARG A 907 -32.28 20.55 22.69
CA ARG A 907 -33.20 19.65 21.96
C ARG A 907 -34.35 19.18 22.85
N THR A 908 -34.07 18.68 24.05
CA THR A 908 -35.11 18.22 24.99
C THR A 908 -36.08 19.34 25.36
N LYS A 909 -35.59 20.57 25.57
CA LYS A 909 -36.46 21.75 25.81
C LYS A 909 -37.33 22.11 24.61
N GLU A 910 -36.84 21.91 23.38
CA GLU A 910 -37.62 22.13 22.17
C GLU A 910 -38.68 21.06 21.97
N ASP A 911 -38.35 19.80 22.26
CA ASP A 911 -39.28 18.67 22.16
C ASP A 911 -40.40 18.79 23.21
N GLU A 912 -40.09 19.13 24.46
CA GLU A 912 -41.10 19.46 25.49
C GLU A 912 -42.03 20.62 25.07
N LYS A 913 -41.50 21.61 24.34
CA LYS A 913 -42.31 22.73 23.82
C LYS A 913 -43.23 22.31 22.68
N LYS A 914 -42.82 21.33 21.86
CA LYS A 914 -43.64 20.78 20.77
C LYS A 914 -44.76 19.92 21.34
N GLU A 915 -44.46 19.05 22.31
CA GLU A 915 -45.45 18.21 23.00
C GLU A 915 -46.52 19.04 23.71
N LYS A 916 -46.17 20.19 24.29
CA LYS A 916 -47.15 21.11 24.90
C LYS A 916 -48.03 21.85 23.88
N LYS A 917 -47.70 21.81 22.59
CA LYS A 917 -48.42 22.51 21.51
C LYS A 917 -49.26 21.58 20.63
N SER A 918 -48.92 20.29 20.58
CA SER A 918 -49.74 19.22 19.98
C SER A 918 -50.83 18.79 20.94
#